data_AF-A0A926CJ73-F1
#
_entry.id   AF-A0A926CJ73-F1
#
_cell.length_a   1.000
_cell.length_b   1.000
_cell.length_c   1.000
_cell.angle_alpha   90.00
_cell.angle_beta   90.00
_cell.angle_gamma   90.00
#
_symmetry.space_group_name_H-M   'P 1'
#
loop_
_entity.id
_entity.type
_entity.pdbx_description
1 polymer ?
#
loop_
_entity_poly.entity_id
_entity_poly.type
_entity_poly.pdbx_seq_one_letter_code
_entity_poly.pdbx_strand_id
1 'polypeptide(L)'
;MARDPRFPPMSTPELTYAVVAGISNYEMGPLWALPKAGEHAVQFAEWLRAREVPASNIRLFLSTSDHAGYSARLSVIGVSAISATTTTFNQVIENEVPAWTGETLYFFWAGHGNIDEQDQRILFFEDWRELQHQRHLDLTSLLKQLRRVPLGDKFPFQVAYVDACANQFETIGFEGRTGSRTVNLNPLVPGVHQVFFLAADSGDQAVAGEFSELVLDELTRASWPPDPDAIIAAVRPKFEDASQRPVRLAWRTAAGDEDGIESVVGDLPASAYVNAVEAIRGFPVRHLRSLARAASDIGFSDSAAREDLRQRLSTAPGIAAPNERARSGGGEKDLLHIIARAFDSQRENLLLQTIRSMQPESALFEAEFERTRLLRQVRQQLLALPLTMNDFREIYHTTIASLSLEASRVNARTFHEMLDELCVPGSGPEQFLSLFEFVLRAADRVPSHRANLEALIDVYASPALAQTVRDRLRRELRFQLRISVEPNRNVADAPESVEAQLYVSATALAVRSWREPAAQWDPDVETAIRSIVREAREVVGREYHLDTTTLDVELLVSWPFMLKAPDRIVLPGPKRTLGQLHPFVLRWRERLLTPWDVDKEPWSGAKKRYQPTRKQAGSVNWVQHGDYAGLDKHAGLAALNFCPKDDSGVDALFEVIGGGVPFVAWLRTDPATWPPFMADLAQLAAACNLEELPRALRKARFQTSPTEIADHLTLFWDDPESEFIWKRIDVK
;
A
#
# COMPACT_ATOMS: atom_id res chain seq x y z
N MET A 1 -26.79 -15.90 5.10
CA MET A 1 -25.90 -15.10 4.23
C MET A 1 -26.69 -14.71 2.99
N ALA A 2 -26.99 -13.42 2.82
CA ALA A 2 -27.64 -12.92 1.61
C ALA A 2 -26.62 -12.95 0.46
N ARG A 3 -27.02 -13.47 -0.71
CA ARG A 3 -26.16 -13.60 -1.90
C ARG A 3 -25.87 -12.23 -2.48
N ASP A 4 -24.65 -12.08 -2.98
CA ASP A 4 -24.18 -10.88 -3.67
C ASP A 4 -24.92 -10.69 -5.01
N PRO A 5 -25.64 -9.58 -5.22
CA PRO A 5 -26.36 -9.31 -6.47
C PRO A 5 -25.45 -9.09 -7.70
N ARG A 6 -24.12 -9.11 -7.54
CA ARG A 6 -23.13 -8.86 -8.60
C ARG A 6 -22.95 -10.00 -9.62
N PHE A 7 -23.52 -11.18 -9.38
CA PHE A 7 -23.35 -12.37 -10.23
C PHE A 7 -24.71 -12.91 -10.69
N PRO A 8 -24.89 -13.22 -11.98
CA PRO A 8 -26.08 -13.92 -12.42
C PRO A 8 -26.16 -15.28 -11.72
N PRO A 9 -27.31 -15.68 -11.14
CA PRO A 9 -27.33 -16.76 -10.16
C PRO A 9 -27.15 -18.19 -10.70
N MET A 10 -27.04 -18.42 -12.01
CA MET A 10 -27.14 -19.76 -12.59
C MET A 10 -26.49 -19.83 -13.98
N SER A 11 -25.15 -19.74 -14.12
CA SER A 11 -24.53 -20.19 -15.39
C SER A 11 -24.43 -21.71 -15.37
N THR A 12 -25.20 -22.37 -16.21
CA THR A 12 -25.15 -23.84 -16.36
C THR A 12 -24.11 -24.24 -17.41
N PRO A 13 -23.32 -25.32 -17.18
CA PRO A 13 -22.37 -25.79 -18.17
C PRO A 13 -22.98 -26.05 -19.55
N GLU A 14 -24.23 -26.53 -19.60
CA GLU A 14 -24.96 -26.86 -20.82
C GLU A 14 -25.28 -25.62 -21.67
N LEU A 15 -25.47 -24.46 -21.02
CA LEU A 15 -25.73 -23.17 -21.66
C LEU A 15 -24.47 -22.31 -21.79
N THR A 16 -23.30 -22.91 -21.60
CA THR A 16 -22.01 -22.25 -21.78
C THR A 16 -21.41 -22.58 -23.15
N TYR A 17 -20.89 -21.55 -23.82
CA TYR A 17 -20.20 -21.65 -25.10
C TYR A 17 -18.80 -21.06 -24.98
N ALA A 18 -17.87 -21.55 -25.80
CA ALA A 18 -16.49 -21.09 -25.78
C ALA A 18 -15.87 -20.97 -27.17
N VAL A 19 -15.17 -19.87 -27.38
CA VAL A 19 -14.22 -19.67 -28.49
C VAL A 19 -12.82 -19.68 -27.87
N VAL A 20 -12.01 -20.67 -28.23
CA VAL A 20 -10.69 -20.93 -27.62
C VAL A 20 -9.66 -20.95 -28.74
N ALA A 21 -8.61 -20.14 -28.64
CA ALA A 21 -7.54 -20.07 -29.63
C ALA A 21 -6.15 -20.25 -28.99
N GLY A 22 -5.34 -21.12 -29.58
CA GLY A 22 -3.94 -21.34 -29.20
C GLY A 22 -3.07 -21.42 -30.45
N ILE A 23 -2.32 -20.36 -30.74
CA ILE A 23 -1.56 -20.23 -31.98
C ILE A 23 -0.07 -20.35 -31.67
N SER A 24 0.47 -21.55 -31.86
CA SER A 24 1.88 -21.85 -31.58
C SER A 24 2.79 -21.58 -32.76
N ASN A 25 2.25 -21.56 -33.98
CA ASN A 25 3.00 -21.43 -35.22
C ASN A 25 2.33 -20.42 -36.16
N TYR A 26 3.16 -19.63 -36.84
CA TYR A 26 2.77 -18.56 -37.74
C TYR A 26 3.49 -18.71 -39.08
N GLU A 27 2.85 -18.33 -40.17
CA GLU A 27 3.48 -18.37 -41.50
C GLU A 27 4.62 -17.35 -41.68
N MET A 28 4.77 -16.38 -40.77
CA MET A 28 5.98 -15.55 -40.58
C MET A 28 7.25 -16.37 -40.31
N GLY A 29 7.10 -17.63 -39.92
CA GLY A 29 8.20 -18.57 -39.72
C GLY A 29 8.57 -18.83 -38.25
N PRO A 30 9.60 -19.66 -38.02
CA PRO A 30 9.90 -20.24 -36.71
C PRO A 30 10.22 -19.23 -35.59
N LEU A 31 10.67 -18.03 -35.92
CA LEU A 31 10.98 -16.97 -34.94
C LEU A 31 9.73 -16.42 -34.24
N TRP A 32 8.55 -16.64 -34.83
CA TRP A 32 7.26 -16.26 -34.27
C TRP A 32 6.60 -17.41 -33.49
N ALA A 33 7.27 -18.55 -33.34
CA ALA A 33 6.67 -19.69 -32.67
C ALA A 33 6.46 -19.43 -31.16
N LEU A 34 5.29 -19.82 -30.65
CA LEU A 34 4.90 -19.76 -29.24
C LEU A 34 4.52 -21.17 -28.78
N PRO A 35 5.50 -22.04 -28.48
CA PRO A 35 5.27 -23.49 -28.35
C PRO A 35 4.26 -23.89 -27.26
N LYS A 36 4.02 -23.05 -26.25
CA LYS A 36 3.02 -23.30 -25.19
C LYS A 36 1.60 -22.87 -25.55
N ALA A 37 1.39 -22.05 -26.59
CA ALA A 37 0.09 -21.45 -26.87
C ALA A 37 -0.99 -22.50 -27.19
N GLY A 38 -0.66 -23.48 -28.04
CA GLY A 38 -1.54 -24.60 -28.35
C GLY A 38 -1.85 -25.48 -27.12
N GLU A 39 -0.84 -25.73 -26.27
CA GLU A 39 -1.02 -26.51 -25.04
C GLU A 39 -2.02 -25.83 -24.10
N HIS A 40 -1.90 -24.52 -23.86
CA HIS A 40 -2.81 -23.79 -22.98
C HIS A 40 -4.25 -23.76 -23.50
N ALA A 41 -4.43 -23.64 -24.82
CA ALA A 41 -5.76 -23.72 -25.44
C ALA A 41 -6.39 -25.11 -25.29
N VAL A 42 -5.60 -26.18 -25.43
CA VAL A 42 -6.08 -27.55 -25.17
C VAL A 42 -6.43 -27.75 -23.70
N GLN A 43 -5.59 -27.29 -22.78
CA GLN A 43 -5.87 -27.34 -21.33
C GLN A 43 -7.14 -26.57 -20.95
N PHE A 44 -7.38 -25.41 -21.56
CA PHE A 44 -8.62 -24.65 -21.35
C PHE A 44 -9.84 -25.43 -21.85
N ALA A 45 -9.75 -26.08 -23.01
CA ALA A 45 -10.82 -26.93 -23.53
C ALA A 45 -11.06 -28.18 -22.66
N GLU A 46 -9.99 -28.80 -22.15
CA GLU A 46 -10.06 -29.93 -21.20
C GLU A 46 -10.74 -29.50 -19.90
N TRP A 47 -10.40 -28.32 -19.37
CA TRP A 47 -11.06 -27.73 -18.20
C TRP A 47 -12.56 -27.54 -18.43
N LEU A 48 -12.97 -26.93 -19.55
CA LEU A 48 -14.40 -26.77 -19.89
C LEU A 48 -15.13 -28.12 -19.95
N ARG A 49 -14.50 -29.14 -20.56
CA ARG A 49 -15.08 -30.48 -20.68
C ARG A 49 -15.16 -31.20 -19.34
N ALA A 50 -14.18 -31.01 -18.46
CA ALA A 50 -14.22 -31.51 -17.08
C ALA A 50 -15.32 -30.85 -16.24
N ARG A 51 -15.82 -29.69 -16.65
CA ARG A 51 -16.99 -29.01 -16.07
C ARG A 51 -18.29 -29.29 -16.81
N GLU A 52 -18.31 -30.31 -17.66
CA GLU A 52 -19.49 -30.80 -18.39
C GLU A 52 -20.02 -29.85 -19.48
N VAL A 53 -19.28 -28.80 -19.86
CA VAL A 53 -19.65 -27.95 -21.00
C VAL A 53 -19.69 -28.79 -22.28
N PRO A 54 -20.80 -28.86 -23.05
CA PRO A 54 -20.92 -29.74 -24.20
C PRO A 54 -19.81 -29.51 -25.23
N ALA A 55 -19.23 -30.58 -25.77
CA ALA A 55 -18.16 -30.47 -26.77
C ALA A 55 -18.61 -29.70 -28.03
N SER A 56 -19.89 -29.81 -28.39
CA SER A 56 -20.50 -29.04 -29.48
C SER A 56 -20.53 -27.53 -29.24
N ASN A 57 -20.38 -27.08 -27.99
CA ASN A 57 -20.38 -25.67 -27.61
C ASN A 57 -18.97 -25.06 -27.55
N ILE A 58 -17.93 -25.86 -27.83
CA ILE A 58 -16.53 -25.43 -27.81
C ILE A 58 -16.02 -25.36 -29.25
N ARG A 59 -15.48 -24.21 -29.64
CA ARG A 59 -14.72 -24.03 -30.89
C ARG A 59 -13.26 -23.80 -30.53
N LEU A 60 -12.43 -24.80 -30.81
CA LEU A 60 -11.01 -24.81 -30.50
C LEU A 60 -10.19 -24.56 -31.77
N PHE A 61 -9.54 -23.41 -31.83
CA PHE A 61 -8.63 -23.01 -32.90
C PHE A 61 -7.19 -23.29 -32.49
N LEU A 62 -6.48 -24.09 -33.29
CA LEU A 62 -5.07 -24.40 -33.09
C LEU A 62 -4.31 -24.18 -34.39
N SER A 63 -3.01 -23.89 -34.28
CA SER A 63 -2.12 -23.92 -35.45
C SER A 63 -2.25 -25.27 -36.17
N THR A 64 -2.33 -25.25 -37.49
CA THR A 64 -2.56 -26.43 -38.33
C THR A 64 -1.50 -27.51 -38.11
N SER A 65 -0.25 -27.10 -37.85
CA SER A 65 0.86 -28.01 -37.50
C SER A 65 0.64 -28.80 -36.20
N ASP A 66 -0.17 -28.28 -35.29
CA ASP A 66 -0.34 -28.82 -33.94
C ASP A 66 -1.47 -29.86 -33.88
N HIS A 67 -2.33 -29.91 -34.90
CA HIS A 67 -3.53 -30.76 -34.93
C HIS A 67 -3.21 -32.24 -34.72
N ALA A 68 -2.19 -32.74 -35.43
CA ALA A 68 -1.77 -34.13 -35.29
C ALA A 68 -1.28 -34.43 -33.87
N GLY A 69 -0.49 -33.53 -33.29
CA GLY A 69 0.09 -33.68 -31.95
C GLY A 69 -0.96 -33.75 -30.84
N TYR A 70 -2.07 -33.03 -30.97
CA TYR A 70 -3.14 -33.01 -29.96
C TYR A 70 -4.34 -33.93 -30.25
N SER A 71 -4.40 -34.54 -31.43
CA SER A 71 -5.54 -35.36 -31.89
C SER A 71 -6.02 -36.42 -30.88
N ALA A 72 -5.10 -37.15 -30.25
CA ALA A 72 -5.44 -38.16 -29.25
C ALA A 72 -6.14 -37.58 -28.02
N ARG A 73 -5.63 -36.46 -27.48
CA ARG A 73 -6.24 -35.76 -26.33
C ARG A 73 -7.60 -35.18 -26.68
N LEU A 74 -7.70 -34.56 -27.85
CA LEU A 74 -8.92 -33.95 -28.35
C LEU A 74 -10.04 -35.00 -28.57
N SER A 75 -9.67 -36.19 -29.04
CA SER A 75 -10.61 -37.32 -29.16
C SER A 75 -11.17 -37.78 -27.82
N VAL A 76 -10.39 -37.72 -26.73
CA VAL A 76 -10.86 -38.11 -25.38
C VAL A 76 -11.94 -37.15 -24.88
N ILE A 77 -11.79 -35.86 -25.15
CA ILE A 77 -12.74 -34.84 -24.69
C ILE A 77 -13.87 -34.56 -25.70
N GLY A 78 -13.81 -35.16 -26.89
CA GLY A 78 -14.82 -35.05 -27.94
C GLY A 78 -14.82 -33.72 -28.70
N VAL A 79 -13.73 -32.95 -28.62
CA VAL A 79 -13.58 -31.64 -29.27
C VAL A 79 -12.72 -31.81 -30.52
N SER A 80 -13.02 -31.07 -31.59
CA SER A 80 -12.19 -31.07 -32.81
C SER A 80 -11.41 -29.76 -32.93
N ALA A 81 -10.16 -29.84 -33.37
CA ALA A 81 -9.36 -28.66 -33.68
C ALA A 81 -9.78 -28.07 -35.03
N ILE A 82 -9.79 -26.73 -35.09
CA ILE A 82 -10.01 -25.93 -36.29
C ILE A 82 -8.69 -25.19 -36.56
N SER A 83 -8.29 -25.04 -37.81
CA SER A 83 -7.12 -24.23 -38.19
C SER A 83 -7.33 -22.79 -37.73
N ALA A 84 -6.34 -22.19 -37.09
CA ALA A 84 -6.41 -20.83 -36.52
C ALA A 84 -6.17 -19.72 -37.56
N THR A 85 -6.73 -19.88 -38.77
CA THR A 85 -6.65 -18.87 -39.84
C THR A 85 -7.71 -17.79 -39.68
N THR A 86 -7.45 -16.64 -40.30
CA THR A 86 -8.40 -15.54 -40.41
C THR A 86 -9.74 -16.01 -41.00
N THR A 87 -9.71 -16.83 -42.07
CA THR A 87 -10.92 -17.28 -42.77
C THR A 87 -11.80 -18.16 -41.90
N THR A 88 -11.22 -19.18 -41.27
CA THR A 88 -11.96 -20.12 -40.40
C THR A 88 -12.47 -19.42 -39.14
N PHE A 89 -11.69 -18.51 -38.56
CA PHE A 89 -12.13 -17.76 -37.39
C PHE A 89 -13.30 -16.83 -37.71
N ASN A 90 -13.19 -16.04 -38.78
CA ASN A 90 -14.29 -15.16 -39.20
C ASN A 90 -15.53 -15.96 -39.58
N GLN A 91 -15.38 -17.13 -40.21
CA GLN A 91 -16.53 -18.00 -40.50
C GLN A 91 -17.29 -18.38 -39.24
N VAL A 92 -16.59 -18.73 -38.15
CA VAL A 92 -17.23 -19.06 -36.86
C VAL A 92 -17.85 -17.82 -36.21
N ILE A 93 -17.11 -16.72 -36.09
CA ILE A 93 -17.59 -15.50 -35.42
C ILE A 93 -18.76 -14.85 -36.16
N GLU A 94 -18.72 -14.81 -37.49
CA GLU A 94 -19.74 -14.12 -38.30
C GLU A 94 -20.96 -15.02 -38.60
N ASN A 95 -20.82 -16.34 -38.63
CA ASN A 95 -21.91 -17.24 -39.03
C ASN A 95 -22.40 -18.21 -37.94
N GLU A 96 -21.50 -18.77 -37.12
CA GLU A 96 -21.88 -19.76 -36.12
C GLU A 96 -22.26 -19.11 -34.79
N VAL A 97 -21.43 -18.22 -34.25
CA VAL A 97 -21.68 -17.55 -32.96
C VAL A 97 -23.02 -16.83 -32.95
N PRO A 98 -23.46 -16.12 -34.02
CA PRO A 98 -24.77 -15.49 -34.05
C PRO A 98 -25.94 -16.49 -34.05
N ALA A 99 -25.72 -17.76 -34.36
CA ALA A 99 -26.73 -18.80 -34.27
C ALA A 99 -26.82 -19.43 -32.87
N TRP A 100 -25.79 -19.29 -32.03
CA TRP A 100 -25.79 -19.83 -30.66
C TRP A 100 -26.80 -19.11 -29.75
N THR A 101 -27.16 -19.76 -28.65
CA THR A 101 -27.99 -19.18 -27.58
C THR A 101 -27.57 -19.84 -26.27
N GLY A 102 -27.18 -19.04 -25.28
CA GLY A 102 -26.69 -19.55 -24.00
C GLY A 102 -26.80 -18.51 -22.88
N GLU A 103 -26.11 -18.78 -21.78
CA GLU A 103 -26.04 -17.89 -20.62
C GLU A 103 -24.64 -17.28 -20.49
N THR A 104 -23.61 -18.00 -20.94
CA THR A 104 -22.21 -17.61 -20.79
C THR A 104 -21.41 -17.85 -22.05
N LEU A 105 -20.63 -16.85 -22.46
CA LEU A 105 -19.63 -16.96 -23.51
C LEU A 105 -18.22 -16.79 -22.91
N TYR A 106 -17.41 -17.83 -23.03
CA TYR A 106 -15.97 -17.76 -22.77
C TYR A 106 -15.21 -17.44 -24.05
N PHE A 107 -14.23 -16.54 -23.93
CA PHE A 107 -13.23 -16.31 -24.95
C PHE A 107 -11.83 -16.53 -24.36
N PHE A 108 -11.06 -17.43 -24.94
CA PHE A 108 -9.68 -17.68 -24.52
C PHE A 108 -8.76 -17.50 -25.73
N TRP A 109 -7.67 -16.78 -25.53
CA TRP A 109 -6.68 -16.56 -26.57
C TRP A 109 -5.26 -16.66 -26.00
N ALA A 110 -4.46 -17.55 -26.56
CA ALA A 110 -3.02 -17.61 -26.35
C ALA A 110 -2.31 -17.48 -27.70
N GLY A 111 -1.51 -16.43 -27.88
CA GLY A 111 -0.82 -16.17 -29.14
C GLY A 111 -0.19 -14.78 -29.18
N HIS A 112 0.35 -14.41 -30.34
CA HIS A 112 0.85 -13.04 -30.53
C HIS A 112 -0.29 -12.04 -30.63
N GLY A 113 -0.04 -10.87 -30.06
CA GLY A 113 -0.87 -9.69 -30.15
C GLY A 113 -0.01 -8.44 -30.13
N ASN A 114 -0.64 -7.33 -30.44
CA ASN A 114 0.01 -6.04 -30.55
C ASN A 114 -1.00 -4.92 -30.25
N ILE A 115 -0.52 -3.70 -30.14
CA ILE A 115 -1.35 -2.49 -30.12
C ILE A 115 -1.09 -1.73 -31.42
N ASP A 116 -2.15 -1.47 -32.16
CA ASP A 116 -2.05 -0.72 -33.41
C ASP A 116 -1.89 0.80 -33.19
N GLU A 117 -1.75 1.54 -34.30
CA GLU A 117 -1.56 3.00 -34.29
C GLU A 117 -2.75 3.77 -33.65
N GLN A 118 -3.91 3.14 -33.47
CA GLN A 118 -5.12 3.72 -32.88
C GLN A 118 -5.34 3.27 -31.42
N ASP A 119 -4.32 2.67 -30.81
CA ASP A 119 -4.34 1.97 -29.52
C ASP A 119 -5.37 0.82 -29.44
N GLN A 120 -5.73 0.22 -30.58
CA GLN A 120 -6.58 -0.97 -30.58
C GLN A 120 -5.72 -2.21 -30.34
N ARG A 121 -6.25 -3.12 -29.52
CA ARG A 121 -5.60 -4.41 -29.28
C ARG A 121 -5.89 -5.30 -30.47
N ILE A 122 -4.83 -5.74 -31.15
CA ILE A 122 -4.91 -6.63 -32.30
C ILE A 122 -4.31 -7.98 -31.95
N LEU A 123 -4.92 -9.05 -32.46
CA LEU A 123 -4.47 -10.43 -32.28
C LEU A 123 -4.18 -11.04 -33.65
N PHE A 124 -3.10 -11.81 -33.77
CA PHE A 124 -2.65 -12.35 -35.05
C PHE A 124 -3.07 -13.81 -35.26
N PHE A 125 -3.56 -14.12 -36.44
CA PHE A 125 -3.89 -15.48 -36.88
C PHE A 125 -2.67 -16.25 -37.37
N GLU A 126 -2.79 -17.58 -37.51
CA GLU A 126 -1.69 -18.41 -38.00
C GLU A 126 -1.27 -18.04 -39.44
N ASP A 127 -2.23 -17.58 -40.26
CA ASP A 127 -2.03 -17.25 -41.68
C ASP A 127 -1.44 -15.86 -41.92
N TRP A 128 -0.78 -15.31 -40.89
CA TRP A 128 -0.07 -14.04 -40.96
C TRP A 128 1.25 -14.21 -41.74
N ARG A 129 1.32 -13.64 -42.96
CA ARG A 129 2.45 -13.81 -43.90
C ARG A 129 3.30 -12.56 -44.16
N GLU A 130 2.73 -11.36 -44.24
CA GLU A 130 3.43 -10.10 -44.61
C GLU A 130 2.50 -8.86 -44.48
N LEU A 131 3.10 -7.67 -44.24
CA LEU A 131 2.47 -6.41 -43.81
C LEU A 131 1.37 -5.81 -44.71
N GLN A 132 1.31 -6.19 -45.99
CA GLN A 132 0.46 -5.53 -46.98
C GLN A 132 -0.97 -6.11 -47.04
N HIS A 133 -1.21 -7.22 -46.35
CA HIS A 133 -2.50 -7.90 -46.30
C HIS A 133 -2.93 -8.06 -44.83
N GLN A 134 -3.41 -6.96 -44.25
CA GLN A 134 -3.80 -6.84 -42.85
C GLN A 134 -4.96 -7.79 -42.51
N ARG A 135 -4.63 -8.95 -41.97
CA ARG A 135 -5.60 -9.94 -41.47
C ARG A 135 -5.33 -10.20 -39.99
N HIS A 136 -5.78 -9.29 -39.15
CA HIS A 136 -5.71 -9.39 -37.70
C HIS A 136 -7.11 -9.27 -37.11
N LEU A 137 -7.27 -9.75 -35.88
CA LEU A 137 -8.48 -9.54 -35.10
C LEU A 137 -8.35 -8.26 -34.28
N ASP A 138 -9.17 -7.25 -34.57
CA ASP A 138 -9.37 -6.11 -33.67
C ASP A 138 -10.21 -6.59 -32.48
N LEU A 139 -9.53 -6.80 -31.35
CA LEU A 139 -10.14 -7.29 -30.12
C LEU A 139 -11.16 -6.28 -29.59
N THR A 140 -10.85 -4.98 -29.64
CA THR A 140 -11.77 -3.94 -29.15
C THR A 140 -13.07 -3.94 -29.95
N SER A 141 -12.97 -4.09 -31.28
CA SER A 141 -14.15 -4.17 -32.14
C SER A 141 -14.95 -5.45 -31.90
N LEU A 142 -14.30 -6.60 -31.75
CA LEU A 142 -14.97 -7.86 -31.38
C LEU A 142 -15.73 -7.70 -30.05
N LEU A 143 -15.10 -7.14 -29.02
CA LEU A 143 -15.72 -6.90 -27.72
C LEU A 143 -16.98 -6.05 -27.80
N LYS A 144 -16.92 -4.96 -28.59
CA LYS A 144 -18.08 -4.11 -28.84
C LYS A 144 -19.19 -4.86 -29.57
N GLN A 145 -18.84 -5.70 -30.54
CA GLN A 145 -19.79 -6.50 -31.30
C GLN A 145 -20.50 -7.52 -30.41
N LEU A 146 -19.77 -8.20 -29.50
CA LEU A 146 -20.33 -9.20 -28.59
C LEU A 146 -21.39 -8.64 -27.62
N ARG A 147 -21.34 -7.33 -27.31
CA ARG A 147 -22.33 -6.66 -26.43
C ARG A 147 -23.54 -6.07 -27.16
N ARG A 148 -23.57 -6.16 -28.50
CA ARG A 148 -24.61 -5.58 -29.35
C ARG A 148 -25.58 -6.66 -29.83
N VAL A 149 -26.78 -6.25 -30.24
CA VAL A 149 -27.80 -7.16 -30.79
C VAL A 149 -27.26 -7.85 -32.05
N PRO A 150 -27.49 -9.17 -32.23
CA PRO A 150 -28.22 -10.07 -31.33
C PRO A 150 -27.36 -10.76 -30.26
N LEU A 151 -26.04 -10.58 -30.27
CA LEU A 151 -25.11 -11.35 -29.43
C LEU A 151 -25.22 -11.01 -27.94
N GLY A 152 -25.43 -9.73 -27.61
CA GLY A 152 -25.64 -9.29 -26.24
C GLY A 152 -26.88 -9.91 -25.58
N ASP A 153 -27.97 -10.08 -26.34
CA ASP A 153 -29.21 -10.71 -25.84
C ASP A 153 -29.03 -12.20 -25.58
N LYS A 154 -28.10 -12.83 -26.30
CA LYS A 154 -27.87 -14.28 -26.30
C LYS A 154 -26.83 -14.74 -25.28
N PHE A 155 -26.03 -13.81 -24.77
CA PHE A 155 -24.96 -14.08 -23.81
C PHE A 155 -24.86 -12.92 -22.82
N PRO A 156 -25.70 -12.91 -21.77
CA PRO A 156 -25.69 -11.86 -20.77
C PRO A 156 -24.42 -11.86 -19.92
N PHE A 157 -23.69 -12.98 -19.85
CA PHE A 157 -22.40 -13.07 -19.18
C PHE A 157 -21.28 -13.45 -20.16
N GLN A 158 -20.22 -12.65 -20.19
CA GLN A 158 -19.13 -12.80 -21.14
C GLN A 158 -17.79 -12.66 -20.40
N VAL A 159 -16.92 -13.65 -20.50
CA VAL A 159 -15.63 -13.68 -19.79
C VAL A 159 -14.52 -13.99 -20.77
N ALA A 160 -13.38 -13.32 -20.62
CA ALA A 160 -12.20 -13.72 -21.36
C ALA A 160 -10.86 -13.58 -20.66
N TYR A 161 -9.95 -14.42 -21.15
CA TYR A 161 -8.55 -14.45 -20.77
C TYR A 161 -7.72 -14.40 -22.05
N VAL A 162 -6.93 -13.34 -22.20
CA VAL A 162 -6.11 -13.08 -23.39
C VAL A 162 -4.65 -13.01 -22.98
N ASP A 163 -3.92 -14.05 -23.33
CA ASP A 163 -2.48 -14.16 -23.18
C ASP A 163 -1.80 -13.79 -24.50
N ALA A 164 -1.65 -12.47 -24.66
CA ALA A 164 -1.00 -11.87 -25.80
C ALA A 164 -0.23 -10.62 -25.36
N CYS A 165 0.89 -10.36 -26.03
CA CYS A 165 1.67 -9.14 -25.82
C CYS A 165 0.86 -7.90 -26.22
N ALA A 166 1.25 -6.76 -25.65
CA ALA A 166 0.68 -5.45 -25.94
C ALA A 166 1.78 -4.46 -26.38
N ASN A 167 2.83 -4.99 -27.03
CA ASN A 167 3.90 -4.22 -27.65
C ASN A 167 3.40 -3.47 -28.88
N GLN A 168 4.14 -2.48 -29.38
CA GLN A 168 3.86 -1.83 -30.67
C GLN A 168 4.55 -2.54 -31.83
N PHE A 169 3.94 -2.42 -33.01
CA PHE A 169 4.36 -2.96 -34.31
C PHE A 169 5.79 -2.53 -34.71
N GLU A 170 6.20 -1.35 -34.26
CA GLU A 170 7.46 -0.68 -34.63
C GLU A 170 8.68 -1.25 -33.89
N THR A 171 8.50 -1.79 -32.68
CA THR A 171 9.58 -2.36 -31.87
C THR A 171 10.12 -3.69 -32.43
N ILE A 172 9.39 -4.30 -33.37
CA ILE A 172 9.74 -5.56 -34.05
C ILE A 172 10.28 -5.28 -35.48
N GLY A 173 10.46 -4.00 -35.87
CA GLY A 173 11.13 -3.61 -37.12
C GLY A 173 10.23 -3.58 -38.37
N PHE A 174 8.91 -3.39 -38.23
CA PHE A 174 7.96 -3.48 -39.33
C PHE A 174 7.12 -2.21 -39.53
N GLU A 175 7.14 -1.65 -40.75
CA GLU A 175 6.39 -0.44 -41.15
C GLU A 175 5.09 -0.82 -41.88
N GLY A 176 3.92 -0.71 -41.24
CA GLY A 176 2.63 -0.94 -41.92
C GLY A 176 1.41 -0.47 -41.14
N ARG A 177 0.49 0.23 -41.81
CA ARG A 177 -0.83 0.60 -41.26
C ARG A 177 -1.65 -0.66 -40.97
N THR A 178 -2.61 -0.59 -40.05
CA THR A 178 -3.73 -1.54 -39.89
C THR A 178 -5.00 -0.90 -40.45
N GLY A 179 -5.75 -1.64 -41.27
CA GLY A 179 -6.96 -1.16 -41.91
C GLY A 179 -8.13 -1.37 -40.97
N SER A 180 -8.68 -0.30 -40.42
CA SER A 180 -9.92 -0.36 -39.65
C SER A 180 -11.11 -0.53 -40.60
N ARG A 181 -11.89 -1.61 -40.42
CA ARG A 181 -13.15 -1.83 -41.13
C ARG A 181 -14.26 -1.24 -40.27
N THR A 182 -14.82 -0.10 -40.67
CA THR A 182 -16.00 0.48 -40.02
C THR A 182 -17.22 -0.41 -40.27
N VAL A 183 -17.72 -1.06 -39.22
CA VAL A 183 -18.93 -1.89 -39.25
C VAL A 183 -20.12 -1.03 -38.83
N ASN A 184 -21.24 -1.07 -39.58
CA ASN A 184 -22.49 -0.48 -39.13
C ASN A 184 -22.90 -1.11 -37.78
N LEU A 185 -22.97 -0.29 -36.73
CA LEU A 185 -23.12 -0.78 -35.37
C LEU A 185 -24.60 -0.99 -35.00
N ASN A 186 -24.98 -2.23 -34.68
CA ASN A 186 -26.27 -2.56 -34.07
C ASN A 186 -26.38 -1.95 -32.64
N PRO A 187 -27.59 -1.78 -32.07
CA PRO A 187 -27.77 -1.25 -30.73
C PRO A 187 -27.09 -2.09 -29.64
N LEU A 188 -26.66 -1.45 -28.55
CA LEU A 188 -26.18 -2.11 -27.33
C LEU A 188 -27.32 -2.79 -26.58
N VAL A 189 -27.02 -3.91 -25.93
CA VAL A 189 -27.97 -4.63 -25.07
C VAL A 189 -27.77 -4.22 -23.61
N PRO A 190 -28.81 -3.73 -22.91
CA PRO A 190 -28.75 -3.49 -21.46
C PRO A 190 -28.59 -4.80 -20.67
N GLY A 191 -27.83 -4.77 -19.59
CA GLY A 191 -27.68 -5.90 -18.66
C GLY A 191 -26.60 -6.91 -19.02
N VAL A 192 -25.82 -6.68 -20.08
CA VAL A 192 -24.65 -7.52 -20.41
C VAL A 192 -23.52 -7.24 -19.42
N HIS A 193 -23.02 -8.30 -18.78
CA HIS A 193 -21.84 -8.27 -17.92
C HIS A 193 -20.66 -8.90 -18.67
N GLN A 194 -19.72 -8.06 -19.10
CA GLN A 194 -18.52 -8.49 -19.83
C GLN A 194 -17.27 -8.17 -19.01
N VAL A 195 -16.42 -9.17 -18.79
CA VAL A 195 -15.14 -9.04 -18.08
C VAL A 195 -14.02 -9.64 -18.90
N PHE A 196 -12.96 -8.86 -19.11
CA PHE A 196 -11.79 -9.25 -19.89
C PHE A 196 -10.52 -9.08 -19.06
N PHE A 197 -9.67 -10.11 -19.10
CA PHE A 197 -8.38 -10.10 -18.46
C PHE A 197 -7.29 -10.28 -19.51
N LEU A 198 -6.34 -9.37 -19.50
CA LEU A 198 -5.26 -9.27 -20.48
C LEU A 198 -3.94 -9.51 -19.76
N ALA A 199 -3.09 -10.36 -20.33
CA ALA A 199 -1.81 -10.72 -19.74
C ALA A 199 -0.88 -9.51 -19.53
N ALA A 200 -0.90 -8.54 -20.45
CA ALA A 200 -0.01 -7.39 -20.43
C ALA A 200 -0.74 -6.03 -20.55
N ASP A 201 -0.22 -5.06 -19.81
CA ASP A 201 -0.53 -3.64 -19.93
C ASP A 201 0.01 -3.07 -21.25
N SER A 202 -0.49 -1.92 -21.68
CA SER A 202 -0.04 -1.33 -22.93
C SER A 202 1.43 -0.97 -22.90
N GLY A 203 2.17 -1.43 -23.91
CA GLY A 203 3.63 -1.27 -23.97
C GLY A 203 4.41 -2.31 -23.15
N ASP A 204 3.73 -3.16 -22.37
CA ASP A 204 4.37 -4.29 -21.69
C ASP A 204 4.44 -5.51 -22.63
N GLN A 205 5.55 -6.23 -22.51
CA GLN A 205 5.73 -7.53 -23.13
C GLN A 205 5.19 -8.61 -22.19
N ALA A 206 4.23 -9.41 -22.67
CA ALA A 206 3.82 -10.61 -21.96
C ALA A 206 4.94 -11.65 -22.02
N VAL A 207 5.25 -12.27 -20.89
CA VAL A 207 6.08 -13.47 -20.84
C VAL A 207 5.23 -14.62 -21.36
N ALA A 208 5.68 -15.23 -22.46
CA ALA A 208 4.89 -16.19 -23.21
C ALA A 208 4.34 -17.32 -22.33
N GLY A 209 3.02 -17.30 -22.10
CA GLY A 209 2.29 -18.38 -21.46
C GLY A 209 2.18 -18.31 -19.93
N GLU A 210 2.89 -17.41 -19.25
CA GLU A 210 2.91 -17.37 -17.78
C GLU A 210 1.55 -16.95 -17.21
N PHE A 211 0.84 -16.05 -17.89
CA PHE A 211 -0.51 -15.64 -17.50
C PHE A 211 -1.52 -16.78 -17.66
N SER A 212 -1.54 -17.44 -18.82
CA SER A 212 -2.44 -18.57 -19.07
C SER A 212 -2.25 -19.69 -18.06
N GLU A 213 -1.00 -20.05 -17.77
CA GLU A 213 -0.64 -21.13 -16.84
C GLU A 213 -1.22 -20.85 -15.44
N LEU A 214 -1.02 -19.63 -14.93
CA LEU A 214 -1.57 -19.22 -13.64
C LEU A 214 -3.10 -19.13 -13.62
N VAL A 215 -3.73 -18.64 -14.70
CA VAL A 215 -5.19 -18.60 -14.83
C VAL A 215 -5.79 -20.01 -14.84
N LEU A 216 -5.20 -20.93 -15.62
CA LEU A 216 -5.64 -22.33 -15.71
C LEU A 216 -5.52 -23.05 -14.36
N ASP A 217 -4.44 -22.81 -13.61
CA ASP A 217 -4.24 -23.35 -12.27
C ASP A 217 -5.31 -22.92 -11.28
N GLU A 218 -5.71 -21.64 -11.31
CA GLU A 218 -6.78 -21.13 -10.45
C GLU A 218 -8.17 -21.63 -10.92
N LEU A 219 -8.42 -21.66 -12.23
CA LEU A 219 -9.69 -22.16 -12.80
C LEU A 219 -9.93 -23.64 -12.47
N THR A 220 -8.88 -24.45 -12.46
CA THR A 220 -8.97 -25.87 -12.13
C THR A 220 -9.41 -26.08 -10.67
N ARG A 221 -8.99 -25.19 -9.77
CA ARG A 221 -9.33 -25.23 -8.33
C ARG A 221 -10.67 -24.61 -7.97
N ALA A 222 -11.20 -23.71 -8.80
CA ALA A 222 -12.44 -22.98 -8.52
C ALA A 222 -13.70 -23.86 -8.71
N SER A 223 -14.76 -23.62 -7.94
CA SER A 223 -16.08 -24.24 -8.17
C SER A 223 -16.78 -23.66 -9.40
N TRP A 224 -17.70 -24.41 -10.02
CA TRP A 224 -18.50 -23.89 -11.14
C TRP A 224 -19.74 -23.11 -10.65
N PRO A 225 -20.11 -21.99 -11.32
CA PRO A 225 -19.28 -21.24 -12.25
C PRO A 225 -18.15 -20.51 -11.49
N PRO A 226 -16.93 -20.42 -12.05
CA PRO A 226 -15.85 -19.70 -11.39
C PRO A 226 -16.18 -18.21 -11.29
N ASP A 227 -15.88 -17.61 -10.15
CA ASP A 227 -15.90 -16.15 -10.00
C ASP A 227 -14.65 -15.57 -10.68
N PRO A 228 -14.79 -14.86 -11.82
CA PRO A 228 -13.62 -14.34 -12.54
C PRO A 228 -12.82 -13.32 -11.73
N ASP A 229 -13.45 -12.61 -10.80
CA ASP A 229 -12.79 -11.62 -9.96
C ASP A 229 -11.93 -12.30 -8.89
N ALA A 230 -12.41 -13.42 -8.33
CA ALA A 230 -11.64 -14.23 -7.41
C ALA A 230 -10.41 -14.88 -8.09
N ILE A 231 -10.59 -15.39 -9.32
CA ILE A 231 -9.48 -15.94 -10.12
C ILE A 231 -8.37 -14.90 -10.26
N ILE A 232 -8.71 -13.69 -10.69
CA ILE A 232 -7.70 -12.68 -11.01
C ILE A 232 -7.11 -12.03 -9.76
N ALA A 233 -7.88 -11.94 -8.67
CA ALA A 233 -7.33 -11.56 -7.37
C ALA A 233 -6.24 -12.53 -6.88
N ALA A 234 -6.33 -13.81 -7.23
CA ALA A 234 -5.31 -14.82 -6.90
C ALA A 234 -4.10 -14.80 -7.87
N VAL A 235 -4.33 -14.49 -9.15
CA VAL A 235 -3.27 -14.42 -10.17
C VAL A 235 -2.40 -13.15 -10.01
N ARG A 236 -3.01 -11.98 -9.79
CA ARG A 236 -2.33 -10.68 -9.85
C ARG A 236 -1.10 -10.52 -8.93
N PRO A 237 -1.11 -10.95 -7.66
CA PRO A 237 0.05 -10.78 -6.77
C PRO A 237 1.33 -11.45 -7.29
N LYS A 238 1.21 -12.46 -8.14
CA LYS A 238 2.34 -13.18 -8.73
C LYS A 238 3.10 -12.36 -9.78
N PHE A 239 2.53 -11.22 -10.20
CA PHE A 239 3.11 -10.31 -11.19
C PHE A 239 3.56 -8.97 -10.59
N GLU A 240 3.54 -8.80 -9.26
CA GLU A 240 3.88 -7.51 -8.61
C GLU A 240 5.35 -7.07 -8.82
N ASP A 241 6.27 -8.03 -9.01
CA ASP A 241 7.69 -7.80 -9.29
C ASP A 241 8.08 -8.14 -10.75
N ALA A 242 7.11 -8.46 -11.60
CA ALA A 242 7.35 -8.90 -12.97
C ALA A 242 7.32 -7.74 -13.97
N SER A 243 7.94 -7.93 -15.14
CA SER A 243 7.87 -7.00 -16.28
C SER A 243 6.52 -7.01 -17.01
N GLN A 244 5.57 -7.81 -16.53
CA GLN A 244 4.26 -8.02 -17.11
C GLN A 244 3.20 -7.67 -16.07
N ARG A 245 2.22 -6.85 -16.43
CA ARG A 245 1.12 -6.47 -15.55
C ARG A 245 -0.24 -6.88 -16.13
N PRO A 246 -0.99 -7.79 -15.47
CA PRO A 246 -2.32 -8.13 -15.92
C PRO A 246 -3.30 -6.97 -15.80
N VAL A 247 -4.08 -6.72 -16.86
CA VAL A 247 -5.09 -5.65 -16.92
C VAL A 247 -6.49 -6.24 -16.94
N ARG A 248 -7.41 -5.62 -16.20
CA ARG A 248 -8.85 -5.93 -16.22
C ARG A 248 -9.61 -4.84 -16.96
N LEU A 249 -10.48 -5.25 -17.89
CA LEU A 249 -11.50 -4.41 -18.50
C LEU A 249 -12.88 -4.97 -18.15
N ALA A 250 -13.76 -4.14 -17.56
CA ALA A 250 -15.10 -4.56 -17.15
C ALA A 250 -16.17 -3.58 -17.63
N TRP A 251 -17.25 -4.14 -18.17
CA TRP A 251 -18.43 -3.39 -18.62
C TRP A 251 -19.69 -3.95 -17.94
N ARG A 252 -20.46 -3.05 -17.32
CA ARG A 252 -21.82 -3.31 -16.81
C ARG A 252 -22.75 -2.23 -17.35
N THR A 253 -23.68 -2.60 -18.23
CA THR A 253 -24.66 -1.62 -18.74
C THR A 253 -25.95 -1.72 -17.91
N ALA A 254 -26.26 -0.71 -17.10
CA ALA A 254 -27.59 -0.60 -16.49
C ALA A 254 -28.60 0.06 -17.45
N ALA A 255 -28.13 0.92 -18.38
CA ALA A 255 -28.97 1.67 -19.33
C ALA A 255 -28.38 1.82 -20.75
N GLY A 256 -27.25 1.17 -21.07
CA GLY A 256 -26.67 1.21 -22.42
C GLY A 256 -25.84 2.46 -22.75
N ASP A 257 -25.01 2.94 -21.81
CA ASP A 257 -24.04 4.00 -22.11
C ASP A 257 -22.80 3.48 -22.86
N GLU A 258 -22.33 4.23 -23.85
CA GLU A 258 -21.22 3.87 -24.75
C GLU A 258 -19.82 3.94 -24.10
N ASP A 259 -19.69 4.50 -22.88
CA ASP A 259 -18.39 4.84 -22.25
C ASP A 259 -18.01 3.99 -21.01
N GLY A 260 -18.74 2.92 -20.69
CA GLY A 260 -18.64 2.25 -19.38
C GLY A 260 -17.40 1.36 -19.16
N ILE A 261 -16.20 1.93 -18.98
CA ILE A 261 -15.13 1.26 -18.24
C ILE A 261 -15.39 1.49 -16.75
N GLU A 262 -15.94 0.49 -16.05
CA GLU A 262 -16.33 0.64 -14.63
C GLU A 262 -15.10 0.63 -13.69
N SER A 263 -14.04 -0.08 -14.07
CA SER A 263 -12.76 -0.04 -13.38
C SER A 263 -11.62 -0.49 -14.30
N VAL A 264 -10.51 0.26 -14.26
CA VAL A 264 -9.19 -0.24 -14.68
C VAL A 264 -8.38 -0.37 -13.39
N VAL A 265 -7.84 -1.55 -13.15
CA VAL A 265 -6.75 -1.72 -12.19
C VAL A 265 -5.49 -1.81 -13.04
N GLY A 266 -4.72 -0.72 -13.08
CA GLY A 266 -3.68 -0.43 -14.07
C GLY A 266 -3.92 0.92 -14.76
N ASP A 267 -2.93 1.45 -15.48
CA ASP A 267 -3.15 2.65 -16.29
C ASP A 267 -3.91 2.25 -17.57
N LEU A 268 -4.84 3.09 -18.05
CA LEU A 268 -5.42 2.87 -19.38
C LEU A 268 -4.28 2.82 -20.42
N PRO A 269 -4.46 2.08 -21.53
CA PRO A 269 -3.55 2.11 -22.66
C PRO A 269 -3.12 3.53 -23.05
N ALA A 270 -1.82 3.75 -23.20
CA ALA A 270 -1.25 4.89 -23.90
C ALA A 270 -0.29 4.40 -24.98
N SER A 271 0.03 5.28 -25.93
CA SER A 271 0.94 4.92 -27.00
C SER A 271 2.33 4.61 -26.45
N ALA A 272 3.13 3.80 -27.16
CA ALA A 272 4.49 3.49 -26.71
C ALA A 272 5.37 4.73 -26.62
N TYR A 273 5.07 5.79 -27.37
CA TYR A 273 5.74 7.07 -27.17
C TYR A 273 5.47 7.60 -25.76
N VAL A 274 4.20 7.68 -25.35
CA VAL A 274 3.82 8.17 -24.02
C VAL A 274 4.39 7.26 -22.91
N ASN A 275 4.38 5.95 -23.10
CA ASN A 275 4.99 4.99 -22.16
C ASN A 275 6.52 5.08 -22.13
N ALA A 276 7.18 5.32 -23.27
CA ALA A 276 8.62 5.56 -23.32
C ALA A 276 8.98 6.86 -22.59
N VAL A 277 8.14 7.90 -22.71
CA VAL A 277 8.28 9.12 -21.92
C VAL A 277 8.13 8.82 -20.43
N GLU A 278 7.18 7.99 -20.01
CA GLU A 278 7.10 7.51 -18.62
C GLU A 278 8.42 6.86 -18.19
N ALA A 279 8.91 5.87 -18.92
CA ALA A 279 10.09 5.09 -18.56
C ALA A 279 11.36 5.96 -18.48
N ILE A 280 11.53 6.88 -19.43
CA ILE A 280 12.73 7.74 -19.53
C ILE A 280 12.66 8.90 -18.54
N ARG A 281 11.49 9.50 -18.34
CA ARG A 281 11.33 10.76 -17.59
C ARG A 281 10.71 10.58 -16.20
N GLY A 282 10.21 9.39 -15.89
CA GLY A 282 9.62 9.04 -14.60
C GLY A 282 8.26 9.67 -14.36
N PHE A 283 7.48 9.87 -15.42
CA PHE A 283 6.11 10.41 -15.37
C PHE A 283 5.08 9.31 -15.55
N PRO A 284 4.33 8.92 -14.51
CA PRO A 284 3.22 7.99 -14.68
C PRO A 284 2.26 8.47 -15.78
N VAL A 285 1.90 7.58 -16.72
CA VAL A 285 1.00 7.88 -17.84
C VAL A 285 -0.29 8.55 -17.37
N ARG A 286 -0.85 8.12 -16.23
CA ARG A 286 -2.02 8.77 -15.61
C ARG A 286 -1.87 10.27 -15.35
N HIS A 287 -0.69 10.77 -14.98
CA HIS A 287 -0.48 12.20 -14.74
C HIS A 287 -0.48 12.98 -16.06
N LEU A 288 0.14 12.42 -17.11
CA LEU A 288 0.07 12.98 -18.45
C LEU A 288 -1.37 13.00 -18.98
N ARG A 289 -2.16 11.98 -18.63
CA ARG A 289 -3.60 11.92 -18.95
C ARG A 289 -4.41 12.95 -18.18
N SER A 290 -4.15 13.16 -16.90
CA SER A 290 -4.77 14.25 -16.13
C SER A 290 -4.50 15.62 -16.76
N LEU A 291 -3.28 15.87 -17.22
CA LEU A 291 -2.94 17.08 -17.97
C LEU A 291 -3.68 17.18 -19.31
N ALA A 292 -3.81 16.06 -20.03
CA ALA A 292 -4.55 16.02 -21.29
C ALA A 292 -6.04 16.32 -21.10
N ARG A 293 -6.64 15.79 -20.03
CA ARG A 293 -8.02 16.10 -19.63
C ARG A 293 -8.17 17.56 -19.23
N ALA A 294 -7.30 18.07 -18.36
CA ALA A 294 -7.33 19.46 -17.95
C ALA A 294 -7.17 20.42 -19.16
N ALA A 295 -6.33 20.07 -20.14
CA ALA A 295 -6.22 20.81 -21.39
C ALA A 295 -7.50 20.70 -22.24
N SER A 296 -8.09 19.52 -22.34
CA SER A 296 -9.35 19.32 -23.05
C SER A 296 -10.48 20.17 -22.45
N ASP A 297 -10.59 20.20 -21.12
CA ASP A 297 -11.62 20.92 -20.36
C ASP A 297 -11.55 22.44 -20.54
N ILE A 298 -10.35 22.99 -20.75
CA ILE A 298 -10.13 24.43 -21.01
C ILE A 298 -10.16 24.78 -22.50
N GLY A 299 -10.71 23.91 -23.36
CA GLY A 299 -11.01 24.24 -24.76
C GLY A 299 -10.05 23.69 -25.82
N PHE A 300 -9.16 22.75 -25.47
CA PHE A 300 -8.35 22.03 -26.47
C PHE A 300 -9.00 20.73 -26.99
N SER A 301 -10.30 20.55 -26.75
CA SER A 301 -11.09 19.47 -27.36
C SER A 301 -11.32 19.68 -28.87
N ASP A 302 -11.10 20.89 -29.39
CA ASP A 302 -11.14 21.21 -30.82
C ASP A 302 -9.81 20.91 -31.55
N SER A 303 -9.92 20.45 -32.80
CA SER A 303 -8.77 20.08 -33.63
C SER A 303 -7.89 21.27 -34.04
N ALA A 304 -8.47 22.45 -34.30
CA ALA A 304 -7.70 23.63 -34.68
C ALA A 304 -6.93 24.20 -33.48
N ALA A 305 -7.54 24.19 -32.29
CA ALA A 305 -6.88 24.57 -31.05
C ALA A 305 -5.66 23.67 -30.74
N ARG A 306 -5.79 22.34 -30.94
CA ARG A 306 -4.67 21.40 -30.78
C ARG A 306 -3.56 21.61 -31.82
N GLU A 307 -3.92 21.91 -33.06
CA GLU A 307 -2.93 22.18 -34.11
C GLU A 307 -2.17 23.49 -33.87
N ASP A 308 -2.83 24.56 -33.42
CA ASP A 308 -2.14 25.80 -33.05
C ASP A 308 -1.20 25.57 -31.84
N LEU A 309 -1.64 24.79 -30.84
CA LEU A 309 -0.78 24.40 -29.71
C LEU A 309 0.47 23.66 -30.19
N ARG A 310 0.30 22.66 -31.07
CA ARG A 310 1.39 21.90 -31.67
C ARG A 310 2.34 22.79 -32.47
N GLN A 311 1.80 23.70 -33.28
CA GLN A 311 2.58 24.61 -34.10
C GLN A 311 3.46 25.52 -33.24
N ARG A 312 2.88 26.12 -32.19
CA ARG A 312 3.63 26.99 -31.24
C ARG A 312 4.70 26.25 -30.46
N LEU A 313 4.47 24.98 -30.12
CA LEU A 313 5.49 24.15 -29.47
C LEU A 313 6.63 23.76 -30.42
N SER A 314 6.32 23.54 -31.71
CA SER A 314 7.27 23.11 -32.75
C SER A 314 8.14 24.22 -33.34
N THR A 315 7.68 25.47 -33.39
CA THR A 315 8.41 26.62 -33.94
C THR A 315 9.59 27.08 -33.07
N ALA A 316 9.70 26.59 -31.83
CA ALA A 316 10.85 26.86 -30.97
C ALA A 316 12.07 25.99 -31.38
N PRO A 317 13.28 26.58 -31.52
CA PRO A 317 14.45 25.94 -32.14
C PRO A 317 14.83 24.61 -31.48
N GLY A 318 15.09 23.55 -32.27
CA GLY A 318 15.56 22.24 -31.79
C GLY A 318 14.55 21.08 -31.86
N ILE A 319 13.44 21.21 -32.60
CA ILE A 319 12.48 20.11 -32.84
C ILE A 319 12.59 19.63 -34.28
N ALA A 320 12.78 18.32 -34.47
CA ALA A 320 12.46 17.67 -35.74
C ALA A 320 10.94 17.67 -35.92
N ALA A 321 10.46 18.10 -37.10
CA ALA A 321 9.05 18.09 -37.46
C ALA A 321 8.42 16.70 -37.20
N PRO A 322 7.15 16.63 -36.77
CA PRO A 322 6.52 15.37 -36.38
C PRO A 322 6.44 14.38 -37.55
N ASN A 323 6.57 13.08 -37.26
CA ASN A 323 5.97 12.06 -38.13
C ASN A 323 4.46 12.31 -38.15
N GLU A 324 3.88 12.55 -39.33
CA GLU A 324 2.45 12.85 -39.53
C GLU A 324 1.49 11.72 -39.09
N ARG A 325 2.02 10.58 -38.62
CA ARG A 325 1.30 9.34 -38.32
C ARG A 325 0.44 9.38 -37.02
N ALA A 326 0.66 10.33 -36.10
CA ALA A 326 -0.11 10.42 -34.84
C ALA A 326 -1.49 11.10 -34.93
N ARG A 327 -1.94 11.50 -36.13
CA ARG A 327 -3.13 12.34 -36.35
C ARG A 327 -4.49 11.62 -36.19
N SER A 328 -4.55 10.31 -35.88
CA SER A 328 -5.78 9.50 -35.98
C SER A 328 -6.48 9.12 -34.65
N GLY A 329 -6.10 9.70 -33.51
CA GLY A 329 -6.77 9.46 -32.22
C GLY A 329 -7.76 10.57 -31.83
N GLY A 330 -8.78 10.25 -31.01
CA GLY A 330 -9.70 11.24 -30.43
C GLY A 330 -8.99 12.38 -29.68
N GLY A 331 -9.69 13.50 -29.44
CA GLY A 331 -9.08 14.76 -29.00
C GLY A 331 -8.19 14.70 -27.74
N GLU A 332 -8.58 13.90 -26.74
CA GLU A 332 -7.78 13.67 -25.53
C GLU A 332 -6.49 12.89 -25.82
N LYS A 333 -6.52 11.90 -26.72
CA LYS A 333 -5.35 11.11 -27.12
C LYS A 333 -4.31 11.98 -27.83
N ASP A 334 -4.78 12.89 -28.67
CA ASP A 334 -3.92 13.82 -29.39
C ASP A 334 -3.23 14.81 -28.41
N LEU A 335 -3.98 15.30 -27.42
CA LEU A 335 -3.44 16.11 -26.33
C LEU A 335 -2.42 15.35 -25.48
N LEU A 336 -2.70 14.09 -25.15
CA LEU A 336 -1.77 13.24 -24.39
C LEU A 336 -0.41 13.14 -25.11
N HIS A 337 -0.40 12.99 -26.44
CA HIS A 337 0.83 12.97 -27.23
C HIS A 337 1.54 14.33 -27.28
N ILE A 338 0.80 15.43 -27.48
CA ILE A 338 1.36 16.79 -27.47
C ILE A 338 2.07 17.05 -26.14
N ILE A 339 1.39 16.71 -25.03
CA ILE A 339 1.90 16.88 -23.67
C ILE A 339 3.12 15.98 -23.46
N ALA A 340 3.00 14.66 -23.68
CA ALA A 340 4.11 13.73 -23.54
C ALA A 340 5.35 14.20 -24.30
N ARG A 341 5.17 14.78 -25.49
CA ARG A 341 6.28 15.32 -26.30
C ARG A 341 6.93 16.56 -25.74
N ALA A 342 6.13 17.46 -25.15
CA ALA A 342 6.68 18.59 -24.42
C ALA A 342 7.53 18.11 -23.24
N PHE A 343 7.08 17.07 -22.52
CA PHE A 343 7.83 16.48 -21.41
C PHE A 343 9.10 15.75 -21.86
N ASP A 344 9.03 14.95 -22.93
CA ASP A 344 10.18 14.27 -23.53
C ASP A 344 11.26 15.26 -23.96
N SER A 345 10.84 16.37 -24.56
CA SER A 345 11.72 17.43 -25.06
C SER A 345 12.18 18.42 -23.99
N GLN A 346 11.85 18.22 -22.71
CA GLN A 346 12.13 19.15 -21.60
C GLN A 346 11.61 20.58 -21.83
N ARG A 347 10.42 20.67 -22.44
CA ARG A 347 9.70 21.91 -22.79
C ARG A 347 8.45 22.09 -21.95
N GLU A 348 8.41 21.55 -20.74
CA GLU A 348 7.23 21.62 -19.88
C GLU A 348 6.84 23.08 -19.60
N ASN A 349 7.83 23.95 -19.37
CA ASN A 349 7.59 25.39 -19.16
C ASN A 349 7.04 26.09 -20.40
N LEU A 350 7.48 25.70 -21.59
CA LEU A 350 6.96 26.25 -22.85
C LEU A 350 5.52 25.80 -23.08
N LEU A 351 5.19 24.54 -22.77
CA LEU A 351 3.82 24.04 -22.79
C LEU A 351 2.91 24.88 -21.90
N LEU A 352 3.30 25.09 -20.63
CA LEU A 352 2.55 25.90 -19.68
C LEU A 352 2.36 27.34 -20.19
N GLN A 353 3.43 27.99 -20.69
CA GLN A 353 3.36 29.35 -21.24
C GLN A 353 2.47 29.44 -22.48
N THR A 354 2.54 28.43 -23.35
CA THR A 354 1.74 28.40 -24.58
C THR A 354 0.26 28.25 -24.25
N ILE A 355 -0.10 27.31 -23.36
CA ILE A 355 -1.48 27.12 -22.90
C ILE A 355 -2.01 28.39 -22.22
N ARG A 356 -1.21 29.02 -21.33
CA ARG A 356 -1.54 30.32 -20.72
C ARG A 356 -1.85 31.41 -21.74
N SER A 357 -1.06 31.49 -22.81
CA SER A 357 -1.23 32.50 -23.85
C SER A 357 -2.47 32.27 -24.73
N MET A 358 -2.88 31.01 -24.87
CA MET A 358 -3.99 30.60 -25.73
C MET A 358 -5.33 30.57 -25.00
N GLN A 359 -5.33 30.21 -23.71
CA GLN A 359 -6.53 30.04 -22.90
C GLN A 359 -6.45 30.90 -21.62
N PRO A 360 -7.25 31.98 -21.53
CA PRO A 360 -7.34 32.82 -20.32
C PRO A 360 -7.82 32.07 -19.07
N GLU A 361 -8.59 30.99 -19.23
CA GLU A 361 -9.12 30.15 -18.15
C GLU A 361 -8.21 28.95 -17.83
N SER A 362 -6.89 29.09 -18.02
CA SER A 362 -5.92 27.99 -17.87
C SER A 362 -5.63 27.56 -16.43
N ALA A 363 -6.21 28.21 -15.42
CA ALA A 363 -5.95 27.95 -14.00
C ALA A 363 -6.08 26.46 -13.59
N LEU A 364 -7.04 25.73 -14.17
CA LEU A 364 -7.20 24.29 -13.95
C LEU A 364 -5.97 23.50 -14.43
N PHE A 365 -5.52 23.76 -15.66
CA PHE A 365 -4.33 23.12 -16.23
C PHE A 365 -3.07 23.51 -15.47
N GLU A 366 -2.93 24.77 -15.06
CA GLU A 366 -1.79 25.23 -14.27
C GLU A 366 -1.69 24.50 -12.93
N ALA A 367 -2.81 24.33 -12.23
CA ALA A 367 -2.85 23.60 -10.96
C ALA A 367 -2.43 22.13 -11.15
N GLU A 368 -2.94 21.46 -12.18
CA GLU A 368 -2.58 20.06 -12.46
C GLU A 368 -1.13 19.92 -12.93
N PHE A 369 -0.61 20.92 -13.65
CA PHE A 369 0.78 20.98 -14.09
C PHE A 369 1.74 21.12 -12.90
N GLU A 370 1.48 22.04 -11.98
CA GLU A 370 2.30 22.22 -10.78
C GLU A 370 2.21 20.99 -9.85
N ARG A 371 1.02 20.39 -9.72
CA ARG A 371 0.82 19.11 -9.01
C ARG A 371 1.68 17.99 -9.60
N THR A 372 1.62 17.80 -10.92
CA THR A 372 2.38 16.77 -11.63
C THR A 372 3.90 16.98 -11.47
N ARG A 373 4.35 18.23 -11.55
CA ARG A 373 5.76 18.59 -11.37
C ARG A 373 6.24 18.32 -9.94
N LEU A 374 5.44 18.67 -8.93
CA LEU A 374 5.74 18.38 -7.53
C LEU A 374 5.85 16.87 -7.28
N LEU A 375 4.85 16.08 -7.72
CA LEU A 375 4.84 14.63 -7.54
C LEU A 375 6.08 13.95 -8.16
N ARG A 376 6.51 14.40 -9.35
CA ARG A 376 7.77 13.93 -9.97
C ARG A 376 8.97 14.19 -9.07
N GLN A 377 9.12 15.42 -8.58
CA GLN A 377 10.30 15.78 -7.78
C GLN A 377 10.31 15.07 -6.43
N VAL A 378 9.16 14.97 -5.76
CA VAL A 378 9.01 14.17 -4.55
C VAL A 378 9.38 12.71 -4.81
N ARG A 379 8.85 12.10 -5.87
CA ARG A 379 9.16 10.72 -6.25
C ARG A 379 10.65 10.51 -6.46
N GLN A 380 11.31 11.39 -7.23
CA GLN A 380 12.74 11.28 -7.51
C GLN A 380 13.59 11.38 -6.23
N GLN A 381 13.26 12.31 -5.33
CA GLN A 381 14.01 12.48 -4.09
C GLN A 381 13.78 11.32 -3.11
N LEU A 382 12.55 10.82 -3.00
CA LEU A 382 12.23 9.72 -2.11
C LEU A 382 12.80 8.39 -2.60
N LEU A 383 12.73 8.08 -3.90
CA LEU A 383 13.33 6.86 -4.47
C LEU A 383 14.86 6.83 -4.39
N ALA A 384 15.51 7.97 -4.15
CA ALA A 384 16.95 8.05 -3.90
C ALA A 384 17.33 7.69 -2.44
N LEU A 385 16.35 7.59 -1.53
CA LEU A 385 16.60 7.24 -0.14
C LEU A 385 16.88 5.72 -0.02
N PRO A 386 17.74 5.31 0.93
CA PRO A 386 17.98 3.90 1.24
C PRO A 386 16.82 3.31 2.07
N LEU A 387 15.58 3.49 1.62
CA LEU A 387 14.36 2.99 2.26
C LEU A 387 13.71 1.92 1.39
N THR A 388 13.16 0.89 2.02
CA THR A 388 12.40 -0.16 1.36
C THR A 388 10.95 0.28 1.09
N MET A 389 10.22 -0.47 0.26
CA MET A 389 8.78 -0.23 0.07
C MET A 389 7.98 -0.36 1.37
N ASN A 390 8.41 -1.25 2.28
CA ASN A 390 7.75 -1.40 3.58
C ASN A 390 7.98 -0.18 4.47
N ASP A 391 9.17 0.43 4.46
CA ASP A 391 9.43 1.67 5.18
C ASP A 391 8.49 2.79 4.68
N PHE A 392 8.34 2.93 3.36
CA PHE A 392 7.39 3.89 2.79
C PHE A 392 5.95 3.63 3.21
N ARG A 393 5.52 2.35 3.26
CA ARG A 393 4.17 1.99 3.75
C ARG A 393 3.98 2.35 5.22
N GLU A 394 4.96 2.10 6.09
CA GLU A 394 4.89 2.50 7.50
C GLU A 394 4.73 4.02 7.65
N ILE A 395 5.55 4.78 6.91
CA ILE A 395 5.50 6.24 6.91
C ILE A 395 4.16 6.74 6.37
N TYR A 396 3.65 6.10 5.31
CA TYR A 396 2.36 6.42 4.72
C TYR A 396 1.22 6.18 5.71
N HIS A 397 1.17 5.01 6.34
CA HIS A 397 0.17 4.68 7.36
C HIS A 397 0.21 5.64 8.54
N THR A 398 1.40 6.02 8.98
CA THR A 398 1.57 7.04 10.03
C THR A 398 1.01 8.39 9.58
N THR A 399 1.23 8.76 8.31
CA THR A 399 0.74 10.01 7.75
C THR A 399 -0.77 10.04 7.61
N ILE A 400 -1.39 8.96 7.14
CA ILE A 400 -2.84 8.91 6.94
C ILE A 400 -3.62 8.60 8.22
N ALA A 401 -2.96 8.23 9.33
CA ALA A 401 -3.62 7.93 10.60
C ALA A 401 -4.44 9.11 11.16
N SER A 402 -4.09 10.34 10.78
CA SER A 402 -4.81 11.56 11.15
C SER A 402 -5.88 11.98 10.13
N LEU A 403 -6.03 11.24 9.02
CA LEU A 403 -6.94 11.55 7.91
C LEU A 403 -8.19 10.65 7.95
N SER A 404 -9.20 10.95 7.09
CA SER A 404 -10.37 10.08 6.94
C SER A 404 -9.97 8.69 6.45
N LEU A 405 -10.61 7.65 7.02
CA LEU A 405 -10.43 6.22 6.70
C LEU A 405 -11.15 5.83 5.38
N GLU A 406 -10.94 6.60 4.32
CA GLU A 406 -11.47 6.26 3.00
C GLU A 406 -10.83 4.98 2.47
N ALA A 407 -11.62 4.14 1.79
CA ALA A 407 -11.16 2.83 1.33
C ALA A 407 -10.00 2.94 0.32
N SER A 408 -9.92 4.01 -0.48
CA SER A 408 -8.79 4.24 -1.40
C SER A 408 -7.47 4.38 -0.66
N ARG A 409 -7.44 5.17 0.43
CA ARG A 409 -6.25 5.37 1.26
C ARG A 409 -5.79 4.10 1.97
N VAL A 410 -6.74 3.33 2.50
CA VAL A 410 -6.40 2.07 3.19
C VAL A 410 -5.86 1.02 2.20
N ASN A 411 -6.28 1.09 0.94
CA ASN A 411 -5.91 0.14 -0.10
C ASN A 411 -4.73 0.58 -0.98
N ALA A 412 -4.11 1.73 -0.73
CA ALA A 412 -2.91 2.14 -1.46
C ALA A 412 -1.74 1.18 -1.14
N ARG A 413 -1.30 0.41 -2.14
CA ARG A 413 -0.26 -0.63 -1.99
C ARG A 413 1.03 -0.27 -2.71
N THR A 414 0.95 0.56 -3.75
CA THR A 414 2.11 1.01 -4.53
C THR A 414 2.59 2.39 -4.09
N PHE A 415 3.86 2.68 -4.32
CA PHE A 415 4.43 4.01 -4.05
C PHE A 415 3.69 5.13 -4.77
N HIS A 416 3.24 4.85 -6.00
CA HIS A 416 2.48 5.78 -6.81
C HIS A 416 1.08 6.03 -6.25
N GLU A 417 0.37 5.00 -5.79
CA GLU A 417 -0.93 5.17 -5.12
C GLU A 417 -0.77 5.96 -3.83
N MET A 418 0.27 5.68 -3.04
CA MET A 418 0.55 6.42 -1.80
C MET A 418 0.71 7.92 -2.07
N LEU A 419 1.53 8.30 -3.05
CA LEU A 419 1.74 9.72 -3.39
C LEU A 419 0.49 10.40 -3.94
N ASP A 420 -0.30 9.71 -4.76
CA ASP A 420 -1.53 10.26 -5.30
C ASP A 420 -2.59 10.50 -4.22
N GLU A 421 -2.77 9.55 -3.30
CA GLU A 421 -3.72 9.68 -2.18
C GLU A 421 -3.33 10.80 -1.20
N LEU A 422 -2.03 11.06 -1.03
CA LEU A 422 -1.53 12.18 -0.22
C LEU A 422 -1.66 13.54 -0.92
N CYS A 423 -1.98 13.53 -2.21
CA CYS A 423 -2.02 14.71 -3.07
C CYS A 423 -3.43 14.89 -3.66
N VAL A 424 -4.41 15.02 -2.76
CA VAL A 424 -5.83 15.15 -3.09
C VAL A 424 -6.06 16.42 -3.92
N PRO A 425 -6.80 16.34 -5.04
CA PRO A 425 -7.17 17.52 -5.82
C PRO A 425 -8.00 18.48 -4.98
N GLY A 426 -7.54 19.73 -4.79
CA GLY A 426 -8.29 20.72 -4.05
C GLY A 426 -7.75 22.14 -4.25
N SER A 427 -8.63 23.12 -4.26
CA SER A 427 -8.24 24.53 -4.35
C SER A 427 -7.83 25.05 -2.97
N GLY A 428 -6.55 24.93 -2.61
CA GLY A 428 -6.01 25.56 -1.40
C GLY A 428 -4.57 25.18 -1.06
N PRO A 429 -3.88 25.98 -0.23
CA PRO A 429 -2.52 25.68 0.21
C PRO A 429 -2.43 24.37 1.02
N GLU A 430 -3.52 23.88 1.61
CA GLU A 430 -3.52 22.64 2.38
C GLU A 430 -3.49 21.36 1.52
N GLN A 431 -3.65 21.47 0.19
CA GLN A 431 -3.73 20.30 -0.70
C GLN A 431 -2.50 19.38 -0.65
N PHE A 432 -1.32 19.92 -0.30
CA PHE A 432 -0.07 19.17 -0.23
C PHE A 432 0.41 18.92 1.20
N LEU A 433 -0.40 19.28 2.21
CA LEU A 433 -0.02 19.17 3.62
C LEU A 433 0.41 17.74 3.97
N SER A 434 -0.42 16.74 3.66
CA SER A 434 -0.14 15.33 3.94
C SER A 434 1.06 14.80 3.14
N LEU A 435 1.22 15.25 1.88
CA LEU A 435 2.38 14.92 1.06
C LEU A 435 3.68 15.44 1.69
N PHE A 436 3.69 16.67 2.19
CA PHE A 436 4.89 17.25 2.82
C PHE A 436 5.17 16.66 4.20
N GLU A 437 4.14 16.31 4.97
CA GLU A 437 4.34 15.54 6.19
C GLU A 437 4.97 14.17 5.90
N PHE A 438 4.50 13.45 4.87
CA PHE A 438 5.08 12.19 4.41
C PHE A 438 6.55 12.34 4.02
N VAL A 439 6.87 13.39 3.25
CA VAL A 439 8.25 13.69 2.83
C VAL A 439 9.17 13.93 4.02
N LEU A 440 8.76 14.73 5.00
CA LEU A 440 9.59 15.00 6.18
C LEU A 440 9.70 13.80 7.13
N ARG A 441 8.66 12.97 7.25
CA ARG A 441 8.78 11.70 7.99
C ARG A 441 9.78 10.74 7.33
N ALA A 442 9.84 10.70 5.99
CA ALA A 442 10.88 9.97 5.29
C ALA A 442 12.28 10.58 5.52
N ALA A 443 12.38 11.91 5.57
CA ALA A 443 13.61 12.61 5.92
C ALA A 443 14.10 12.27 7.34
N ASP A 444 13.20 12.12 8.31
CA ASP A 444 13.53 11.76 9.69
C ASP A 444 14.12 10.35 9.81
N ARG A 445 13.75 9.43 8.90
CA ARG A 445 14.37 8.08 8.81
C ARG A 445 15.77 8.12 8.19
N VAL A 446 16.09 9.15 7.41
CA VAL A 446 17.38 9.31 6.73
C VAL A 446 17.92 10.74 6.91
N PRO A 447 18.46 11.08 8.11
CA PRO A 447 18.83 12.45 8.45
C PRO A 447 19.79 13.12 7.48
N SER A 448 20.65 12.34 6.80
CA SER A 448 21.59 12.84 5.79
C SER A 448 20.92 13.50 4.57
N HIS A 449 19.65 13.21 4.30
CA HIS A 449 18.89 13.73 3.16
C HIS A 449 17.91 14.85 3.54
N ARG A 450 17.80 15.17 4.84
CA ARG A 450 16.79 16.10 5.36
C ARG A 450 16.86 17.48 4.73
N ALA A 451 18.06 18.06 4.60
CA ALA A 451 18.22 19.38 4.01
C ALA A 451 17.69 19.46 2.57
N ASN A 452 17.89 18.41 1.76
CA ASN A 452 17.40 18.36 0.38
C ASN A 452 15.87 18.27 0.32
N LEU A 453 15.26 17.46 1.20
CA LEU A 453 13.81 17.30 1.28
C LEU A 453 13.12 18.54 1.87
N GLU A 454 13.74 19.23 2.82
CA GLU A 454 13.26 20.52 3.32
C GLU A 454 13.35 21.62 2.25
N ALA A 455 14.45 21.67 1.50
CA ALA A 455 14.57 22.60 0.38
C ALA A 455 13.51 22.36 -0.70
N LEU A 456 13.14 21.10 -0.95
CA LEU A 456 12.02 20.77 -1.85
C LEU A 456 10.71 21.38 -1.33
N ILE A 457 10.42 21.24 -0.04
CA ILE A 457 9.19 21.79 0.56
C ILE A 457 9.20 23.31 0.48
N ASP A 458 10.32 23.98 0.76
CA ASP A 458 10.39 25.44 0.69
C ASP A 458 10.22 25.99 -0.74
N VAL A 459 10.45 25.18 -1.78
CA VAL A 459 10.19 25.55 -3.17
C VAL A 459 8.71 25.50 -3.53
N TYR A 460 7.95 24.52 -3.01
CA TYR A 460 6.56 24.27 -3.41
C TYR A 460 5.51 24.70 -2.38
N ALA A 461 5.87 24.80 -1.11
CA ALA A 461 4.99 25.21 -0.04
C ALA A 461 5.08 26.73 0.18
N SER A 462 3.96 27.35 0.55
CA SER A 462 4.03 28.69 1.13
C SER A 462 4.78 28.63 2.47
N PRO A 463 5.44 29.72 2.92
CA PRO A 463 6.10 29.73 4.23
C PRO A 463 5.19 29.34 5.38
N ALA A 464 3.91 29.71 5.32
CA ALA A 464 2.90 29.35 6.30
C ALA A 464 2.59 27.84 6.30
N LEU A 465 2.48 27.22 5.12
CA LEU A 465 2.25 25.78 4.99
C LEU A 465 3.46 24.99 5.47
N ALA A 466 4.67 25.37 5.03
CA ALA A 466 5.91 24.72 5.45
C ALA A 466 6.07 24.77 6.97
N GLN A 467 5.79 25.93 7.58
CA GLN A 467 5.79 26.08 9.04
C GLN A 467 4.72 25.21 9.70
N THR A 468 3.52 25.13 9.13
CA THR A 468 2.43 24.28 9.66
C THR A 468 2.82 22.81 9.66
N VAL A 469 3.41 22.29 8.57
CA VAL A 469 3.92 20.92 8.48
C VAL A 469 4.96 20.69 9.58
N ARG A 470 5.96 21.59 9.69
CA ARG A 470 7.01 21.50 10.72
C ARG A 470 6.43 21.50 12.13
N ASP A 471 5.48 22.37 12.42
CA ASP A 471 4.86 22.48 13.74
C ASP A 471 3.99 21.27 14.10
N ARG A 472 3.37 20.62 13.11
CA ARG A 472 2.63 19.36 13.32
C ARG A 472 3.58 18.22 13.65
N LEU A 473 4.60 18.00 12.81
CA LEU A 473 5.59 16.97 13.06
C LEU A 473 6.36 17.21 14.36
N ARG A 474 6.69 18.47 14.67
CA ARG A 474 7.31 18.84 15.94
C ARG A 474 6.40 18.49 17.12
N ARG A 475 5.08 18.74 17.04
CA ARG A 475 4.11 18.34 18.07
C ARG A 475 3.94 16.82 18.22
N GLU A 476 4.26 16.06 17.18
CA GLU A 476 4.30 14.59 17.22
C GLU A 476 5.59 14.07 17.84
N LEU A 477 6.67 14.85 17.87
CA LEU A 477 7.89 14.45 18.55
C LEU A 477 7.59 14.10 20.02
N ARG A 478 8.05 12.93 20.41
CA ARG A 478 8.03 12.44 21.78
C ARG A 478 9.44 12.16 22.18
N PHE A 479 9.83 12.73 23.31
CA PHE A 479 11.13 12.47 23.90
C PHE A 479 10.97 11.42 24.96
N GLN A 480 11.93 10.52 25.01
CA GLN A 480 11.96 9.53 26.05
C GLN A 480 13.33 9.61 26.73
N LEU A 481 13.28 9.81 28.05
CA LEU A 481 14.44 9.89 28.92
C LEU A 481 14.55 8.57 29.66
N ARG A 482 15.61 7.85 29.34
CA ARG A 482 15.98 6.58 29.96
C ARG A 482 16.99 6.84 31.05
N ILE A 483 16.73 6.33 32.23
CA ILE A 483 17.63 6.43 33.38
C ILE A 483 17.87 5.01 33.89
N SER A 484 19.13 4.62 34.10
CA SER A 484 19.53 3.35 34.68
C SER A 484 20.27 3.62 35.99
N VAL A 485 19.84 2.96 37.07
CA VAL A 485 20.56 2.96 38.34
C VAL A 485 21.44 1.71 38.40
N GLU A 486 22.74 1.92 38.24
CA GLU A 486 23.73 0.85 38.26
C GLU A 486 23.99 0.38 39.70
N PRO A 487 23.85 -0.92 40.00
CA PRO A 487 24.11 -1.44 41.33
C PRO A 487 25.62 -1.59 41.57
N ASN A 488 26.05 -1.31 42.79
CA ASN A 488 27.42 -1.56 43.23
C ASN A 488 27.62 -3.07 43.46
N ARG A 489 28.46 -3.68 42.63
CA ARG A 489 28.73 -5.13 42.71
C ARG A 489 29.46 -5.55 43.98
N ASN A 490 30.11 -4.61 44.67
CA ASN A 490 30.91 -4.88 45.85
C ASN A 490 30.15 -4.59 47.16
N VAL A 491 29.01 -3.89 47.08
CA VAL A 491 28.22 -3.48 48.24
C VAL A 491 26.76 -3.78 47.97
N ALA A 492 26.22 -4.80 48.64
CA ALA A 492 24.82 -5.19 48.51
C ALA A 492 23.90 -3.98 48.76
N ASP A 493 22.87 -3.87 47.92
CA ASP A 493 21.84 -2.82 48.00
C ASP A 493 22.34 -1.37 47.91
N ALA A 494 23.57 -1.14 47.46
CA ALA A 494 24.10 0.19 47.18
C ALA A 494 24.14 0.46 45.67
N PRO A 495 23.77 1.67 45.21
CA PRO A 495 24.05 2.09 43.84
C PRO A 495 25.55 2.38 43.66
N GLU A 496 26.00 2.40 42.41
CA GLU A 496 27.33 2.86 41.98
C GLU A 496 27.24 4.16 41.16
N SER A 497 26.26 4.22 40.26
CA SER A 497 26.03 5.39 39.41
C SER A 497 24.61 5.44 38.85
N VAL A 498 24.21 6.62 38.39
CA VAL A 498 23.01 6.85 37.58
C VAL A 498 23.47 7.21 36.17
N GLU A 499 23.16 6.36 35.20
CA GLU A 499 23.39 6.60 33.78
C GLU A 499 22.07 7.02 33.11
N ALA A 500 22.09 7.95 32.16
CA ALA A 500 20.87 8.33 31.46
C ALA A 500 21.11 8.70 30.00
N GLN A 501 20.07 8.53 29.17
CA GLN A 501 20.05 8.90 27.76
C GLN A 501 18.69 9.50 27.38
N LEU A 502 18.73 10.62 26.66
CA LEU A 502 17.56 11.28 26.08
C LEU A 502 17.55 10.99 24.58
N TYR A 503 16.44 10.52 24.03
CA TYR A 503 16.28 10.27 22.60
C TYR A 503 14.91 10.68 22.09
N VAL A 504 14.82 10.82 20.78
CA VAL A 504 13.57 11.03 20.06
C VAL A 504 12.93 9.66 19.79
N SER A 505 11.74 9.42 20.30
CA SER A 505 11.08 8.10 20.28
C SER A 505 10.89 7.55 18.87
N ALA A 506 10.63 8.42 17.89
CA ALA A 506 10.39 8.03 16.50
C ALA A 506 11.65 7.54 15.76
N THR A 507 12.83 8.04 16.14
CA THR A 507 14.09 7.75 15.43
C THR A 507 15.09 6.95 16.27
N ALA A 508 14.80 6.77 17.56
CA ALA A 508 15.73 6.23 18.56
C ALA A 508 17.09 6.95 18.59
N LEU A 509 17.17 8.17 18.07
CA LEU A 509 18.40 8.96 18.02
C LEU A 509 18.70 9.54 19.40
N ALA A 510 19.84 9.15 19.98
CA ALA A 510 20.34 9.73 21.21
C ALA A 510 20.70 11.20 21.01
N VAL A 511 20.08 12.06 21.79
CA VAL A 511 20.28 13.52 21.81
C VAL A 511 21.33 13.88 22.85
N ARG A 512 21.27 13.27 24.04
CA ARG A 512 22.18 13.58 25.15
C ARG A 512 22.32 12.39 26.11
N SER A 513 23.49 12.29 26.75
CA SER A 513 23.80 11.26 27.74
C SER A 513 24.33 11.89 29.03
N TRP A 514 24.11 11.22 30.16
CA TRP A 514 24.57 11.61 31.49
C TRP A 514 25.14 10.40 32.24
N ARG A 515 26.06 10.66 33.16
CA ARG A 515 26.55 9.70 34.13
C ARG A 515 26.92 10.42 35.42
N GLU A 516 26.25 10.08 36.50
CA GLU A 516 26.46 10.67 37.83
C GLU A 516 26.84 9.57 38.83
N PRO A 517 27.88 9.73 39.66
CA PRO A 517 28.19 8.77 40.71
C PRO A 517 27.11 8.77 41.80
N ALA A 518 26.84 7.62 42.39
CA ALA A 518 25.92 7.49 43.52
C ALA A 518 26.39 6.39 44.46
N ALA A 519 26.47 6.66 45.77
CA ALA A 519 26.86 5.67 46.77
C ALA A 519 25.66 5.16 47.59
N GLN A 520 24.58 5.93 47.64
CA GLN A 520 23.33 5.60 48.32
C GLN A 520 22.12 6.13 47.55
N TRP A 521 20.94 5.55 47.78
CA TRP A 521 19.72 5.99 47.10
C TRP A 521 19.35 7.44 47.42
N ASP A 522 19.23 7.75 48.71
CA ASP A 522 18.99 9.11 49.22
C ASP A 522 20.25 9.58 49.95
N PRO A 523 20.88 10.71 49.55
CA PRO A 523 20.40 11.70 48.59
C PRO A 523 20.95 11.54 47.16
N ASP A 524 21.92 10.64 46.92
CA ASP A 524 22.73 10.70 45.70
C ASP A 524 21.93 10.38 44.43
N VAL A 525 21.21 9.25 44.39
CA VAL A 525 20.38 8.86 43.23
C VAL A 525 19.27 9.87 43.00
N GLU A 526 18.59 10.32 44.06
CA GLU A 526 17.55 11.34 43.92
C GLU A 526 18.08 12.66 43.36
N THR A 527 19.26 13.10 43.82
CA THR A 527 19.91 14.32 43.35
C THR A 527 20.32 14.20 41.89
N ALA A 528 20.90 13.06 41.50
CA ALA A 528 21.26 12.77 40.12
C ALA A 528 20.01 12.80 39.20
N ILE A 529 18.94 12.09 39.57
CA ILE A 529 17.68 12.08 38.79
C ILE A 529 17.10 13.49 38.67
N ARG A 530 17.08 14.29 39.74
CA ARG A 530 16.60 15.69 39.69
C ARG A 530 17.40 16.53 38.71
N SER A 531 18.73 16.40 38.71
CA SER A 531 19.61 17.14 37.79
C SER A 531 19.39 16.72 36.35
N ILE A 532 19.41 15.41 36.09
CA ILE A 532 19.25 14.82 34.75
C ILE A 532 17.90 15.20 34.15
N VAL A 533 16.79 15.03 34.89
CA VAL A 533 15.45 15.35 34.38
C VAL A 533 15.31 16.85 34.12
N ARG A 534 15.86 17.71 34.97
CA ARG A 534 15.88 19.16 34.73
C ARG A 534 16.60 19.48 33.42
N GLU A 535 17.80 18.94 33.21
CA GLU A 535 18.57 19.19 32.00
C GLU A 535 17.88 18.64 30.75
N ALA A 536 17.30 17.44 30.82
CA ALA A 536 16.52 16.88 29.72
C ALA A 536 15.32 17.77 29.36
N ARG A 537 14.61 18.31 30.35
CA ARG A 537 13.53 19.29 30.13
C ARG A 537 14.03 20.58 29.49
N GLU A 538 15.22 21.04 29.86
CA GLU A 538 15.85 22.21 29.22
C GLU A 538 16.18 21.94 27.75
N VAL A 539 16.72 20.76 27.42
CA VAL A 539 16.96 20.35 26.02
C VAL A 539 15.64 20.34 25.25
N VAL A 540 14.61 19.63 25.74
CA VAL A 540 13.29 19.56 25.08
C VAL A 540 12.64 20.94 24.93
N GLY A 541 12.69 21.77 25.96
CA GLY A 541 12.05 23.08 25.96
C GLY A 541 12.79 24.16 25.18
N ARG A 542 14.12 24.25 25.31
CA ARG A 542 14.93 25.30 24.67
C ARG A 542 15.37 24.93 23.26
N GLU A 543 15.84 23.71 23.05
CA GLU A 543 16.41 23.30 21.76
C GLU A 543 15.30 22.85 20.78
N TYR A 544 14.25 22.21 21.28
CA TYR A 544 13.15 21.70 20.45
C TYR A 544 11.86 22.50 20.55
N HIS A 545 11.80 23.53 21.41
CA HIS A 545 10.63 24.40 21.60
C HIS A 545 9.34 23.63 21.93
N LEU A 546 9.46 22.55 22.69
CA LEU A 546 8.34 21.69 23.06
C LEU A 546 7.95 21.83 24.52
N ASP A 547 6.68 21.54 24.80
CA ASP A 547 6.23 21.41 26.18
C ASP A 547 6.91 20.20 26.83
N THR A 548 7.39 20.38 28.05
CA THR A 548 8.01 19.33 28.86
C THR A 548 7.08 18.14 29.12
N THR A 549 5.78 18.28 28.87
CA THR A 549 4.82 17.15 28.92
C THR A 549 5.00 16.13 27.79
N THR A 550 5.81 16.44 26.78
CA THR A 550 6.21 15.52 25.70
C THR A 550 7.38 14.59 26.07
N LEU A 551 7.93 14.75 27.28
CA LEU A 551 9.00 13.93 27.83
C LEU A 551 8.41 12.77 28.66
N ASP A 552 8.58 11.55 28.17
CA ASP A 552 8.31 10.31 28.89
C ASP A 552 9.58 9.87 29.63
N VAL A 553 9.45 9.37 30.85
CA VAL A 553 10.58 8.95 31.69
C VAL A 553 10.51 7.46 31.98
N GLU A 554 11.56 6.74 31.61
CA GLU A 554 11.74 5.32 31.93
C GLU A 554 12.89 5.18 32.91
N LEU A 555 12.65 4.48 34.02
CA LEU A 555 13.69 4.18 35.01
C LEU A 555 13.93 2.68 35.10
N LEU A 556 15.18 2.28 34.90
CA LEU A 556 15.67 0.92 35.08
C LEU A 556 16.34 0.84 36.43
N VAL A 557 15.83 -0.05 37.26
CA VAL A 557 16.38 -0.27 38.59
C VAL A 557 16.65 -1.76 38.82
N SER A 558 17.68 -2.01 39.61
CA SER A 558 17.95 -3.34 40.15
C SER A 558 16.91 -3.69 41.21
N TRP A 559 16.68 -4.97 41.46
CA TRP A 559 15.65 -5.44 42.40
C TRP A 559 15.63 -4.73 43.77
N PRO A 560 16.78 -4.50 44.45
CA PRO A 560 16.81 -3.82 45.76
C PRO A 560 16.23 -2.40 45.77
N PHE A 561 16.12 -1.78 44.60
CA PHE A 561 15.67 -0.41 44.44
C PHE A 561 14.21 -0.30 43.95
N MET A 562 13.54 -1.42 43.64
CA MET A 562 12.21 -1.44 43.04
C MET A 562 11.15 -0.73 43.89
N LEU A 563 11.32 -0.74 45.22
CA LEU A 563 10.38 -0.14 46.18
C LEU A 563 10.74 1.28 46.61
N LYS A 564 11.80 1.88 46.06
CA LYS A 564 12.29 3.21 46.48
C LYS A 564 11.49 4.41 45.92
N ALA A 565 10.32 4.16 45.32
CA ALA A 565 9.36 5.16 44.85
C ALA A 565 9.95 6.34 44.01
N PRO A 566 10.75 6.07 42.97
CA PRO A 566 11.45 7.10 42.19
C PRO A 566 10.54 8.13 41.50
N ASP A 567 9.32 7.77 41.16
CA ASP A 567 8.30 8.70 40.63
C ASP A 567 7.85 9.76 41.64
N ARG A 568 8.15 9.61 42.93
CA ARG A 568 7.87 10.60 43.97
C ARG A 568 8.97 11.62 44.18
N ILE A 569 10.11 11.49 43.49
CA ILE A 569 11.21 12.45 43.53
C ILE A 569 10.67 13.84 43.14
N VAL A 570 10.82 14.81 44.03
CA VAL A 570 10.32 16.18 43.81
C VAL A 570 11.27 16.94 42.88
N LEU A 571 10.80 17.38 41.72
CA LEU A 571 11.68 18.12 40.81
C LEU A 571 11.83 19.59 41.24
N PRO A 572 12.99 20.22 41.01
CA PRO A 572 13.16 21.65 41.25
C PRO A 572 12.22 22.46 40.34
N GLY A 573 11.65 23.55 40.88
CA GLY A 573 10.68 24.41 40.20
C GLY A 573 9.26 24.24 40.76
N PRO A 574 8.24 23.82 39.96
CA PRO A 574 6.95 23.49 40.53
C PRO A 574 7.17 22.33 41.51
N LYS A 575 6.85 22.52 42.80
CA LYS A 575 7.00 21.52 43.89
C LYS A 575 6.09 20.30 43.64
N ARG A 576 6.38 19.55 42.59
CA ARG A 576 5.65 18.42 42.04
C ARG A 576 6.61 17.26 41.86
N THR A 577 6.08 16.05 41.98
CA THR A 577 6.85 14.84 41.81
C THR A 577 7.13 14.55 40.33
N LEU A 578 8.12 13.71 40.07
CA LEU A 578 8.46 13.23 38.73
C LEU A 578 7.24 12.65 38.01
N GLY A 579 6.49 11.77 38.68
CA GLY A 579 5.29 11.12 38.13
C GLY A 579 4.06 12.03 37.98
N GLN A 580 4.05 13.20 38.64
CA GLN A 580 3.05 14.24 38.40
C GLN A 580 3.37 15.06 37.14
N LEU A 581 4.66 15.24 36.85
CA LEU A 581 5.10 16.07 35.73
C LEU A 581 5.17 15.27 34.43
N HIS A 582 5.65 14.03 34.49
CA HIS A 582 5.98 13.20 33.33
C HIS A 582 5.28 11.83 33.41
N PRO A 583 4.83 11.27 32.27
CA PRO A 583 4.55 9.84 32.17
C PRO A 583 5.80 9.08 32.63
N PHE A 584 5.61 8.22 33.62
CA PHE A 584 6.71 7.53 34.29
C PHE A 584 6.44 6.04 34.32
N VAL A 585 7.47 5.26 33.99
CA VAL A 585 7.44 3.81 34.14
C VAL A 585 8.71 3.25 34.78
N LEU A 586 8.54 2.19 35.56
CA LEU A 586 9.62 1.44 36.19
C LEU A 586 9.88 0.14 35.44
N ARG A 587 11.15 -0.21 35.22
CA ARG A 587 11.57 -1.43 34.51
C ARG A 587 12.62 -2.19 35.32
N TRP A 588 12.66 -3.50 35.14
CA TRP A 588 13.66 -4.35 35.78
C TRP A 588 14.96 -4.34 34.98
N ARG A 589 16.01 -3.78 35.58
CA ARG A 589 17.30 -3.55 34.91
C ARG A 589 17.93 -4.86 34.44
N GLU A 590 18.02 -5.87 35.30
CA GLU A 590 18.72 -7.13 35.01
C GLU A 590 18.10 -7.83 33.82
N ARG A 591 16.76 -7.80 33.70
CA ARG A 591 16.05 -8.39 32.57
C ARG A 591 16.41 -7.75 31.22
N LEU A 592 16.73 -6.46 31.19
CA LEU A 592 17.06 -5.75 29.94
C LEU A 592 18.57 -5.70 29.67
N LEU A 593 19.39 -5.48 30.69
CA LEU A 593 20.82 -5.16 30.55
C LEU A 593 21.76 -6.31 30.94
N THR A 594 21.35 -7.24 31.80
CA THR A 594 22.15 -8.41 32.18
C THR A 594 21.34 -9.71 32.04
N PRO A 595 21.02 -10.10 30.78
CA PRO A 595 20.12 -11.21 30.46
C PRO A 595 20.40 -12.54 31.16
N TRP A 596 21.67 -12.76 31.50
CA TRP A 596 22.21 -14.01 32.02
C TRP A 596 21.91 -14.21 33.51
N ASP A 597 21.53 -13.14 34.21
CA ASP A 597 21.30 -13.17 35.66
C ASP A 597 19.83 -13.48 36.01
N VAL A 598 18.95 -13.60 35.00
CA VAL A 598 17.50 -13.76 35.19
C VAL A 598 16.93 -14.72 34.15
N ASP A 599 16.00 -15.59 34.57
CA ASP A 599 15.20 -16.36 33.61
C ASP A 599 14.25 -15.42 32.86
N LYS A 600 14.47 -15.30 31.54
CA LYS A 600 13.64 -14.49 30.65
C LYS A 600 12.55 -15.29 29.96
N GLU A 601 12.60 -16.62 29.96
CA GLU A 601 11.70 -17.43 29.15
C GLU A 601 10.21 -17.10 29.42
N PRO A 602 9.75 -16.98 30.68
CA PRO A 602 8.36 -16.60 30.96
C PRO A 602 7.97 -15.23 30.40
N TRP A 603 8.91 -14.27 30.45
CA TRP A 603 8.74 -12.90 30.00
C TRP A 603 8.79 -12.76 28.48
N SER A 604 9.77 -13.38 27.82
CA SER A 604 9.85 -13.41 26.34
C SER A 604 8.64 -14.13 25.74
N GLY A 605 8.16 -15.20 26.39
CA GLY A 605 6.92 -15.90 26.03
C GLY A 605 5.67 -15.02 26.15
N ALA A 606 5.70 -14.01 27.02
CA ALA A 606 4.59 -13.07 27.22
C ALA A 606 4.28 -12.23 25.99
N LYS A 607 5.26 -11.93 25.13
CA LYS A 607 5.10 -11.06 23.96
C LYS A 607 3.86 -11.38 23.13
N LYS A 608 3.64 -12.66 22.80
CA LYS A 608 2.50 -13.11 21.98
C LYS A 608 1.14 -12.90 22.66
N ARG A 609 1.10 -12.98 24.00
CA ARG A 609 -0.13 -12.84 24.80
C ARG A 609 -0.56 -11.39 24.90
N TYR A 610 0.39 -10.47 25.06
CA TYR A 610 0.08 -9.07 25.34
C TYR A 610 -0.11 -8.23 24.08
N GLN A 611 0.55 -8.56 22.96
CA GLN A 611 0.47 -7.78 21.72
C GLN A 611 -0.98 -7.45 21.28
N PRO A 612 -1.96 -8.39 21.31
CA PRO A 612 -3.35 -8.08 20.98
C PRO A 612 -4.02 -7.13 21.97
N THR A 613 -3.67 -7.21 23.26
CA THR A 613 -4.30 -6.42 24.33
C THR A 613 -3.77 -4.99 24.46
N ARG A 614 -2.59 -4.69 23.91
CA ARG A 614 -1.94 -3.36 24.01
C ARG A 614 -2.82 -2.23 23.47
N LYS A 615 -3.50 -2.49 22.36
CA LYS A 615 -4.38 -1.54 21.65
C LYS A 615 -5.86 -1.65 22.05
N GLN A 616 -6.17 -2.50 23.02
CA GLN A 616 -7.52 -2.63 23.56
C GLN A 616 -7.63 -1.80 24.84
N ALA A 617 -8.86 -1.45 25.21
CA ALA A 617 -9.15 -0.88 26.52
C ALA A 617 -8.56 -1.77 27.61
N GLY A 618 -7.83 -1.18 28.55
CA GLY A 618 -7.12 -1.94 29.57
C GLY A 618 -8.07 -2.72 30.49
N SER A 619 -7.84 -4.02 30.63
CA SER A 619 -8.45 -4.85 31.67
C SER A 619 -7.47 -5.05 32.82
N VAL A 620 -7.98 -4.98 34.05
CA VAL A 620 -7.20 -5.22 35.28
C VAL A 620 -7.45 -6.64 35.78
N ASN A 621 -6.38 -7.42 35.90
CA ASN A 621 -6.41 -8.73 36.53
C ASN A 621 -5.85 -8.60 37.95
N TRP A 622 -6.66 -8.94 38.94
CA TRP A 622 -6.27 -8.83 40.34
C TRP A 622 -5.51 -10.06 40.80
N VAL A 623 -4.31 -9.86 41.33
CA VAL A 623 -3.46 -10.92 41.89
C VAL A 623 -3.55 -10.89 43.41
N GLN A 624 -3.94 -12.03 44.00
CA GLN A 624 -4.06 -12.22 45.44
C GLN A 624 -2.73 -12.62 46.06
N HIS A 625 -2.47 -12.19 47.29
CA HIS A 625 -1.30 -12.65 48.03
C HIS A 625 -1.37 -14.19 48.24
N GLY A 626 -0.33 -14.90 47.80
CA GLY A 626 -0.25 -16.36 47.86
C GLY A 626 -0.92 -17.12 46.70
N ASP A 627 -1.61 -16.42 45.78
CA ASP A 627 -2.20 -17.03 44.58
C ASP A 627 -1.51 -16.53 43.31
N TYR A 628 -0.43 -17.22 42.95
CA TYR A 628 0.39 -16.93 41.77
C TYR A 628 0.21 -17.98 40.66
N ALA A 629 -0.81 -18.84 40.79
CA ALA A 629 -1.10 -19.84 39.78
C ALA A 629 -1.68 -19.17 38.52
N GLY A 630 -1.14 -19.50 37.35
CA GLY A 630 -1.66 -18.99 36.09
C GLY A 630 -1.18 -17.59 35.70
N LEU A 631 -0.13 -17.06 36.33
CA LEU A 631 0.46 -15.78 35.94
C LEU A 631 0.90 -15.77 34.47
N ASP A 632 1.31 -16.94 33.96
CA ASP A 632 1.66 -17.20 32.56
C ASP A 632 0.49 -17.03 31.58
N LYS A 633 -0.74 -16.95 32.09
CA LYS A 633 -1.97 -16.77 31.28
C LYS A 633 -2.51 -15.35 31.32
N HIS A 634 -1.95 -14.45 32.13
CA HIS A 634 -2.44 -13.09 32.17
C HIS A 634 -2.23 -12.36 30.84
N ALA A 635 -3.23 -11.54 30.50
CA ALA A 635 -3.22 -10.61 29.39
C ALA A 635 -3.76 -9.26 29.91
N GLY A 636 -3.10 -8.14 29.59
CA GLY A 636 -3.43 -6.82 30.15
C GLY A 636 -2.59 -6.38 31.36
N LEU A 637 -3.20 -5.62 32.29
CA LEU A 637 -2.53 -5.14 33.50
C LEU A 637 -2.76 -6.13 34.65
N ALA A 638 -1.70 -6.57 35.33
CA ALA A 638 -1.83 -7.27 36.61
C ALA A 638 -1.76 -6.25 37.75
N ALA A 639 -2.76 -6.23 38.63
CA ALA A 639 -2.77 -5.34 39.79
C ALA A 639 -2.76 -6.16 41.09
N LEU A 640 -1.88 -5.79 42.02
CA LEU A 640 -1.81 -6.41 43.33
C LEU A 640 -2.92 -5.86 44.21
N ASN A 641 -3.63 -6.76 44.91
CA ASN A 641 -4.59 -6.35 45.94
C ASN A 641 -3.99 -6.39 47.36
N PHE A 642 -2.66 -6.27 47.44
CA PHE A 642 -1.88 -6.16 48.67
C PHE A 642 -0.73 -5.16 48.45
N CYS A 643 -0.18 -4.62 49.53
CA CYS A 643 0.96 -3.70 49.48
C CYS A 643 2.27 -4.43 49.81
N PRO A 644 3.29 -4.38 48.94
CA PRO A 644 4.59 -5.02 49.18
C PRO A 644 5.45 -4.16 50.12
N LYS A 645 5.06 -4.06 51.40
CA LYS A 645 5.72 -3.20 52.41
C LYS A 645 6.61 -3.96 53.39
N ASP A 646 6.44 -5.27 53.48
CA ASP A 646 7.23 -6.20 54.30
C ASP A 646 7.87 -7.27 53.42
N ASP A 647 8.78 -8.06 53.99
CA ASP A 647 9.55 -9.07 53.24
C ASP A 647 8.64 -10.06 52.49
N SER A 648 7.55 -10.51 53.12
CA SER A 648 6.55 -11.39 52.47
C SER A 648 5.91 -10.74 51.26
N GLY A 649 5.52 -9.47 51.36
CA GLY A 649 4.96 -8.73 50.24
C GLY A 649 5.98 -8.41 49.15
N VAL A 650 7.25 -8.19 49.51
CA VAL A 650 8.35 -8.03 48.54
C VAL A 650 8.58 -9.32 47.77
N ASP A 651 8.66 -10.46 48.46
CA ASP A 651 8.79 -11.79 47.85
C ASP A 651 7.60 -12.08 46.92
N ALA A 652 6.39 -11.75 47.36
CA ALA A 652 5.19 -11.86 46.53
C ALA A 652 5.27 -11.02 45.24
N LEU A 653 5.78 -9.78 45.31
CA LEU A 653 6.00 -8.95 44.12
C LEU A 653 7.08 -9.56 43.22
N PHE A 654 8.12 -10.15 43.81
CA PHE A 654 9.18 -10.84 43.06
C PHE A 654 8.62 -12.01 42.28
N GLU A 655 7.79 -12.85 42.90
CA GLU A 655 7.14 -13.99 42.23
C GLU A 655 6.26 -13.54 41.06
N VAL A 656 5.50 -12.44 41.23
CA VAL A 656 4.64 -11.91 40.15
C VAL A 656 5.46 -11.41 38.97
N ILE A 657 6.49 -10.59 39.24
CA ILE A 657 7.35 -10.03 38.19
C ILE A 657 8.19 -11.15 37.56
N GLY A 658 8.81 -12.00 38.38
CA GLY A 658 9.64 -13.15 38.01
C GLY A 658 8.89 -14.20 37.19
N GLY A 659 7.59 -14.39 37.45
CA GLY A 659 6.68 -15.22 36.65
C GLY A 659 6.42 -14.71 35.22
N GLY A 660 7.07 -13.61 34.81
CA GLY A 660 7.06 -13.11 33.44
C GLY A 660 5.94 -12.13 33.12
N VAL A 661 5.28 -11.57 34.14
CA VAL A 661 4.24 -10.55 33.95
C VAL A 661 4.89 -9.19 33.62
N PRO A 662 4.65 -8.62 32.43
CA PRO A 662 5.34 -7.41 31.98
C PRO A 662 4.73 -6.11 32.52
N PHE A 663 3.44 -6.10 32.84
CA PHE A 663 2.71 -4.91 33.28
C PHE A 663 2.10 -5.16 34.65
N VAL A 664 2.67 -4.55 35.69
CA VAL A 664 2.25 -4.76 37.08
C VAL A 664 1.97 -3.42 37.74
N ALA A 665 0.89 -3.34 38.52
CA ALA A 665 0.56 -2.17 39.33
C ALA A 665 0.35 -2.55 40.80
N TRP A 666 0.85 -1.72 41.72
CA TRP A 666 0.65 -1.93 43.15
C TRP A 666 0.60 -0.62 43.92
N LEU A 667 -0.02 -0.64 45.10
CA LEU A 667 0.00 0.46 46.05
C LEU A 667 1.21 0.36 46.98
N ARG A 668 1.79 1.52 47.32
CA ARG A 668 2.89 1.60 48.30
C ARG A 668 2.41 1.55 49.75
N THR A 669 1.16 1.92 49.99
CA THR A 669 0.53 1.98 51.30
C THR A 669 -0.87 1.40 51.18
N ASP A 670 -1.31 0.66 52.19
CA ASP A 670 -2.65 0.08 52.17
C ASP A 670 -3.70 1.19 52.05
N PRO A 671 -4.69 1.03 51.17
CA PRO A 671 -5.76 1.99 51.06
C PRO A 671 -6.68 1.89 52.28
N ALA A 672 -7.47 2.93 52.54
CA ALA A 672 -8.50 2.86 53.59
C ALA A 672 -9.46 1.67 53.38
N THR A 673 -9.82 1.41 52.11
CA THR A 673 -10.56 0.20 51.70
C THR A 673 -10.15 -0.20 50.28
N TRP A 674 -10.03 -1.51 50.03
CA TRP A 674 -9.64 -2.04 48.71
C TRP A 674 -10.69 -1.85 47.61
N PRO A 675 -12.01 -2.04 47.82
CA PRO A 675 -12.99 -2.01 46.73
C PRO A 675 -13.06 -0.69 45.94
N PRO A 676 -13.03 0.51 46.55
CA PRO A 676 -12.98 1.77 45.81
C PRO A 676 -11.71 1.92 44.98
N PHE A 677 -10.55 1.57 45.55
CA PHE A 677 -9.29 1.55 44.81
C PHE A 677 -9.36 0.62 43.59
N MET A 678 -9.90 -0.59 43.78
CA MET A 678 -10.03 -1.54 42.69
C MET A 678 -10.95 -1.00 41.57
N ALA A 679 -12.02 -0.32 41.96
CA ALA A 679 -12.94 0.31 41.01
C ALA A 679 -12.29 1.45 40.23
N ASP A 680 -11.60 2.41 40.89
CA ASP A 680 -11.03 3.54 40.15
C ASP A 680 -9.84 3.11 39.27
N LEU A 681 -9.05 2.09 39.68
CA LEU A 681 -7.98 1.56 38.82
C LEU A 681 -8.56 0.85 37.59
N ALA A 682 -9.62 0.05 37.77
CA ALA A 682 -10.32 -0.57 36.66
C ALA A 682 -10.92 0.48 35.71
N GLN A 683 -11.49 1.56 36.25
CA GLN A 683 -12.01 2.66 35.46
C GLN A 683 -10.89 3.39 34.69
N LEU A 684 -9.75 3.67 35.33
CA LEU A 684 -8.60 4.31 34.69
C LEU A 684 -8.06 3.46 33.55
N ALA A 685 -7.91 2.15 33.77
CA ALA A 685 -7.45 1.21 32.75
C ALA A 685 -8.45 1.07 31.60
N ALA A 686 -9.76 1.02 31.87
CA ALA A 686 -10.78 0.91 30.83
C ALA A 686 -10.96 2.19 30.00
N ALA A 687 -10.58 3.35 30.54
CA ALA A 687 -10.71 4.65 29.87
C ALA A 687 -9.65 4.92 28.79
N CYS A 688 -8.63 4.06 28.67
CA CYS A 688 -7.56 4.21 27.70
C CYS A 688 -7.04 2.85 27.23
N ASN A 689 -6.27 2.85 26.15
CA ASN A 689 -5.55 1.64 25.77
C ASN A 689 -4.42 1.38 26.78
N LEU A 690 -4.02 0.12 26.94
CA LEU A 690 -2.98 -0.26 27.90
C LEU A 690 -1.72 0.61 27.72
N GLU A 691 -1.25 0.84 26.49
CA GLU A 691 -0.07 1.69 26.19
C GLU A 691 -0.19 3.15 26.63
N GLU A 692 -1.41 3.66 26.79
CA GLU A 692 -1.67 5.03 27.22
C GLU A 692 -1.77 5.16 28.75
N LEU A 693 -1.80 4.03 29.47
CA LEU A 693 -1.99 4.00 30.92
C LEU A 693 -0.95 4.84 31.70
N PRO A 694 0.37 4.85 31.38
CA PRO A 694 1.32 5.74 32.06
C PRO A 694 0.95 7.23 31.93
N ARG A 695 0.39 7.64 30.78
CA ARG A 695 -0.04 9.02 30.53
C ARG A 695 -1.36 9.33 31.24
N ALA A 696 -2.29 8.39 31.23
CA ALA A 696 -3.54 8.49 31.98
C ALA A 696 -3.27 8.64 33.49
N LEU A 697 -2.35 7.84 34.05
CA LEU A 697 -1.93 7.93 35.44
C LEU A 697 -1.26 9.27 35.76
N ARG A 698 -0.36 9.75 34.88
CA ARG A 698 0.23 11.09 35.03
C ARG A 698 -0.83 12.20 35.01
N LYS A 699 -1.85 12.10 34.14
CA LYS A 699 -2.97 13.05 34.10
C LYS A 699 -3.76 13.03 35.41
N ALA A 700 -4.03 11.85 35.96
CA ALA A 700 -4.70 11.71 37.26
C ALA A 700 -3.87 12.33 38.40
N ARG A 701 -2.55 12.11 38.41
CA ARG A 701 -1.60 12.72 39.36
C ARG A 701 -1.52 14.24 39.28
N PHE A 702 -1.67 14.81 38.08
CA PHE A 702 -1.55 16.25 37.87
C PHE A 702 -2.74 17.06 38.42
N GLN A 703 -3.91 16.43 38.56
CA GLN A 703 -5.15 17.09 38.99
C GLN A 703 -5.07 17.57 40.46
N THR A 704 -5.74 18.68 40.76
CA THR A 704 -5.59 19.48 42.00
C THR A 704 -6.02 18.77 43.29
N SER A 705 -6.62 17.58 43.18
CA SER A 705 -6.98 16.72 44.30
C SER A 705 -6.54 15.30 43.94
N PRO A 706 -5.33 14.89 44.35
CA PRO A 706 -4.87 13.54 44.10
C PRO A 706 -5.84 12.55 44.73
N THR A 707 -6.33 11.60 43.94
CA THR A 707 -7.00 10.43 44.51
C THR A 707 -5.94 9.54 45.16
N GLU A 708 -6.37 8.68 46.09
CA GLU A 708 -5.51 7.69 46.74
C GLU A 708 -4.76 6.84 45.69
N ILE A 709 -5.39 6.57 44.54
CA ILE A 709 -4.77 5.88 43.39
C ILE A 709 -3.63 6.71 42.80
N ALA A 710 -3.88 7.99 42.49
CA ALA A 710 -2.95 8.79 41.72
C ALA A 710 -1.59 8.91 42.44
N ASP A 711 -1.58 9.17 43.74
CA ASP A 711 -0.34 9.42 44.49
C ASP A 711 0.37 8.16 45.00
N HIS A 712 -0.35 7.05 45.18
CA HIS A 712 0.20 5.85 45.81
C HIS A 712 0.43 4.67 44.86
N LEU A 713 -0.16 4.68 43.66
CA LEU A 713 0.06 3.64 42.66
C LEU A 713 1.48 3.69 42.10
N THR A 714 2.11 2.53 41.95
CA THR A 714 3.34 2.31 41.20
C THR A 714 2.99 1.53 39.94
N LEU A 715 3.59 1.89 38.81
CA LEU A 715 3.42 1.19 37.54
C LEU A 715 4.76 0.62 37.07
N PHE A 716 4.86 -0.70 37.03
CA PHE A 716 5.95 -1.44 36.43
C PHE A 716 5.59 -1.81 34.99
N TRP A 717 6.50 -1.52 34.08
CA TRP A 717 6.28 -1.55 32.63
C TRP A 717 7.44 -2.20 31.89
N ASP A 718 7.61 -3.48 32.10
CA ASP A 718 8.72 -4.23 31.55
C ASP A 718 8.30 -4.94 30.25
N ASP A 719 8.13 -4.15 29.21
CA ASP A 719 7.65 -4.61 27.90
C ASP A 719 8.67 -5.51 27.14
N PRO A 720 8.33 -6.77 26.80
CA PRO A 720 9.17 -7.69 26.02
C PRO A 720 9.57 -7.17 24.63
N GLU A 721 8.80 -6.27 24.03
CA GLU A 721 9.18 -5.69 22.73
C GLU A 721 10.32 -4.68 22.84
N SER A 722 10.60 -4.19 24.04
CA SER A 722 11.69 -3.25 24.30
C SER A 722 13.08 -3.92 24.38
N GLU A 723 13.17 -5.26 24.33
CA GLU A 723 14.44 -6.01 24.51
C GLU A 723 15.56 -5.55 23.57
N PHE A 724 15.24 -5.24 22.32
CA PHE A 724 16.23 -4.83 21.32
C PHE A 724 16.63 -3.35 21.45
N ILE A 725 15.86 -2.55 22.17
CA ILE A 725 16.04 -1.10 22.26
C ILE A 725 17.09 -0.72 23.34
N TRP A 726 17.43 -1.67 24.22
CA TRP A 726 18.30 -1.48 25.38
C TRP A 726 19.67 -2.13 25.29
N LYS A 727 20.03 -2.75 24.16
CA LYS A 727 21.42 -3.17 23.96
C LYS A 727 22.28 -1.92 24.04
N ARG A 728 23.21 -1.85 25.01
CA ARG A 728 24.21 -0.79 25.12
C ARG A 728 24.71 -0.49 23.70
N ILE A 729 24.32 0.65 23.16
CA ILE A 729 25.04 1.22 22.03
C ILE A 729 26.37 1.56 22.68
N ASP A 730 27.38 0.72 22.46
CA ASP A 730 28.73 0.98 22.93
C ASP A 730 29.11 2.37 22.40
N VAL A 731 29.06 3.35 23.29
CA VAL A 731 29.58 4.69 23.05
C VAL A 731 31.08 4.48 22.95
N LYS A 732 31.59 4.45 21.72
CA LYS A 732 33.02 4.55 21.44
C LYS A 732 33.53 5.93 21.85
#